data_AF-A0A1F9VHB3-F1
#
_entry.id   AF-A0A1F9VHB3-F1
#
_cell.length_a   1.000
_cell.length_b   1.000
_cell.length_c   1.000
_cell.angle_alpha   90.00
_cell.angle_beta   90.00
_cell.angle_gamma   90.00
#
_symmetry.space_group_name_H-M   'P 1'
#
loop_
_entity.id
_entity.type
_entity.pdbx_description
1 polymer ?
#
loop_
_entity_poly.entity_id
_entity_poly.type
_entity_poly.pdbx_seq_one_letter_code
_entity_poly.pdbx_strand_id
1 'polypeptide(L)'
;MSVRNFGFILLSLFALAGEARALPYAAGSARRVNCGGGEFTDSLSNVFGADEAYSASTVQGYSSAGSSASVAGAIAGTEDDELYRSNRWGEIEYKFDLPVGVYNITFKFAETYWTASGQRKFRVYLQDVGTSSGTWALSDFDIFAEAGGKDIAVDRTISNITVNEGTLRIRFTSSYPGGVDFPCVSGIEIQKVDYAIGDVGMTDEAFINMVEYKAFQWFYENVEAPHYLASAWGPYNDGAFMTDANISGLGFQIIVYCVGVSRGWMTYDEAYNRVKAILEAVQIMKKGDSPYSDPHETYWHYVERLNPQNPIPAQDPIRSVFDNGNLMMGMVFAQEYFKGTEIDLLSRQIFEALDWNKFGDFTYPEYSEQMIAFLVGAGAPRASLRNNTMIEGFKNASTNLHHPLYYYQWFNLFFDGRNTRTPLGRNDFQYARDATLTNRQDCIDLWTADPGEYNTYDYDSWGMTAATRSDDYSAEHNNGDINPFAVAASMPFAPTEVLNAMKHMYFRFYKNGFPENPGSAWSDRYGFCQTYNIGSTPNAPYYLSSGNAGFDYGPIVMALENYRTGFVWQHAMNSEYVKAALYRIGMTGYSAPPAENLAQGKTCAASSVYGSSAAANAFDDDLMTAWESDLSASPQWISVDLGRLYAVSSAELYWSSACAKSYKFQYSSDNANWVDAVSVTTGTAGAALHSFSPKINARYARVYCTEKSVPSRGYSLWGVRIFGDNGCDASSFLNADSSPEKAFDGDTATAWSSSAGGTQWVSVDYGQETLLSKIAFNWGADYASSFKISASSDGANWSEIYSTASATGGQYAVVCQAAAFARFLRLDCLTGPGAGYTLKEILPVSNLAFGKTASASTEAAGLEALKAFDGKPSTRWSSATTDNEWLKIDLGAETKISEFVLRWEAAYASEFKLELSTDNANWSSVFQSTASAGGVEDINFPEAAARYARMTGIKRGTVWGYSLWEMEAYNYKPDTGAAAGFVDEPAQDNTTTATSTAAATTITADVLRDRETVLKLQSSYGELTLTLPAGTFGEDVAVTLSEAQVPPSSRETIKLSGVGIEITNNKNLQPGKEISITLSYREADISGLDENKLVIAYYDNETLRWRVIPSTLNKEIRQITGIIRHLSKFAIVQMAPASDLSKVFAYPVPFTPSLGRLTIENLTDTAEISIYNLAGELVKRLDYGTADGRAYWDGKNDSGNTAASGVYFINIAGQSAKKIIRFAVIR
;
A
#
# COMPACT_ATOMS: atom_id res chain seq x y z
N MET A 1 7.64 11.34 -44.64
CA MET A 1 7.48 10.81 -46.02
C MET A 1 7.41 9.30 -45.92
N SER A 2 6.42 8.69 -46.59
CA SER A 2 6.12 7.25 -46.72
C SER A 2 5.52 6.48 -45.53
N VAL A 3 4.24 6.20 -45.69
CA VAL A 3 3.32 5.32 -44.94
C VAL A 3 3.44 3.87 -45.45
N ARG A 4 3.24 2.84 -44.59
CA ARG A 4 2.51 1.57 -44.92
C ARG A 4 2.29 0.63 -43.72
N ASN A 5 1.10 0.76 -43.12
CA ASN A 5 0.08 -0.22 -42.69
C ASN A 5 0.37 -1.72 -42.39
N PHE A 6 -0.10 -2.11 -41.18
CA PHE A 6 -1.01 -3.20 -40.75
C PHE A 6 -0.68 -4.71 -40.90
N GLY A 7 -0.87 -5.43 -39.78
CA GLY A 7 -1.35 -6.84 -39.75
C GLY A 7 -1.07 -7.63 -38.46
N PHE A 8 -2.05 -7.72 -37.55
CA PHE A 8 -2.12 -8.70 -36.45
C PHE A 8 -2.58 -10.09 -36.97
N ILE A 9 -2.07 -11.19 -36.39
CA ILE A 9 -2.82 -12.37 -35.85
C ILE A 9 -1.83 -13.43 -35.28
N LEU A 10 -2.25 -14.05 -34.16
CA LEU A 10 -1.55 -14.99 -33.28
C LEU A 10 -1.21 -16.39 -33.85
N LEU A 11 -0.31 -17.05 -33.10
CA LEU A 11 -0.13 -18.49 -32.84
C LEU A 11 0.75 -19.32 -33.80
N SER A 12 2.00 -19.60 -33.41
CA SER A 12 2.45 -20.94 -32.95
C SER A 12 3.96 -21.03 -32.71
N LEU A 13 4.31 -21.90 -31.77
CA LEU A 13 5.63 -22.20 -31.21
C LEU A 13 6.71 -22.64 -32.23
N PHE A 14 7.95 -22.51 -31.76
CA PHE A 14 9.23 -23.09 -32.20
C PHE A 14 10.13 -22.27 -33.14
N ALA A 15 11.25 -21.86 -32.53
CA ALA A 15 12.63 -21.95 -33.02
C ALA A 15 13.36 -20.62 -33.24
N LEU A 16 14.01 -20.15 -32.17
CA LEU A 16 15.39 -19.68 -32.18
C LEU A 16 15.98 -19.99 -30.81
N ALA A 17 16.28 -21.27 -30.59
CA ALA A 17 17.20 -21.69 -29.56
C ALA A 17 18.60 -21.23 -29.99
N GLY A 18 18.97 -19.99 -29.62
CA GLY A 18 20.36 -19.68 -29.35
C GLY A 18 20.73 -20.44 -28.09
N GLU A 19 21.77 -21.25 -28.15
CA GLU A 19 22.22 -22.12 -27.05
C GLU A 19 22.25 -21.34 -25.73
N ALA A 20 21.33 -21.70 -24.83
CA ALA A 20 21.41 -21.29 -23.45
C ALA A 20 22.67 -21.91 -22.86
N ARG A 21 23.76 -21.14 -22.82
CA ARG A 21 24.88 -21.43 -21.95
C ARG A 21 24.33 -21.43 -20.52
N ALA A 22 24.48 -22.54 -19.81
CA ALA A 22 23.88 -22.79 -18.51
C ALA A 22 24.03 -21.59 -17.56
N LEU A 23 22.94 -21.25 -16.86
CA LEU A 23 22.85 -20.20 -15.84
C LEU A 23 23.89 -20.39 -14.71
N PRO A 24 24.27 -19.29 -14.01
CA PRO A 24 25.59 -19.10 -13.41
C PRO A 24 25.81 -19.90 -12.12
N TYR A 25 27.09 -20.22 -11.88
CA TYR A 25 27.63 -20.75 -10.63
C TYR A 25 27.26 -19.83 -9.45
N ALA A 26 26.49 -20.34 -8.49
CA ALA A 26 26.12 -19.59 -7.29
C ALA A 26 27.32 -19.39 -6.36
N ALA A 27 27.39 -18.23 -5.68
CA ALA A 27 28.37 -17.99 -4.61
C ALA A 27 28.30 -19.10 -3.54
N GLY A 28 29.45 -19.59 -3.09
CA GLY A 28 29.56 -20.72 -2.15
C GLY A 28 29.35 -22.13 -2.73
N SER A 29 29.02 -22.30 -4.01
CA SER A 29 28.95 -23.65 -4.62
C SER A 29 30.35 -24.26 -4.80
N ALA A 30 30.48 -25.59 -4.69
CA ALA A 30 31.73 -26.33 -4.89
C ALA A 30 31.51 -27.46 -5.91
N ARG A 31 32.53 -27.77 -6.71
CA ARG A 31 32.55 -28.93 -7.63
C ARG A 31 33.19 -30.11 -6.93
N ARG A 32 32.55 -31.28 -6.96
CA ARG A 32 32.98 -32.47 -6.21
C ARG A 32 32.82 -33.73 -7.05
N VAL A 33 33.83 -34.59 -7.05
CA VAL A 33 33.85 -35.89 -7.76
C VAL A 33 34.35 -36.99 -6.84
N ASN A 34 33.60 -38.10 -6.75
CA ASN A 34 34.00 -39.33 -6.06
C ASN A 34 34.82 -40.23 -7.00
N CYS A 35 36.13 -39.99 -7.09
CA CYS A 35 37.01 -40.62 -8.07
C CYS A 35 37.02 -42.15 -7.95
N GLY A 36 36.64 -42.84 -9.02
CA GLY A 36 36.52 -44.30 -9.10
C GLY A 36 35.22 -44.87 -8.51
N GLY A 37 34.33 -44.02 -7.98
CA GLY A 37 33.07 -44.41 -7.33
C GLY A 37 31.81 -43.78 -7.94
N GLY A 38 30.65 -44.17 -7.40
CA GLY A 38 29.35 -43.57 -7.73
C GLY A 38 29.09 -42.26 -6.97
N GLU A 39 27.91 -41.68 -7.13
CA GLU A 39 27.52 -40.52 -6.32
C GLU A 39 27.56 -40.88 -4.83
N PHE A 40 28.15 -40.00 -4.02
CA PHE A 40 28.31 -40.19 -2.59
C PHE A 40 28.01 -38.90 -1.86
N THR A 41 27.32 -38.98 -0.72
CA THR A 41 27.07 -37.84 0.15
C THR A 41 27.83 -38.05 1.45
N ASP A 42 28.72 -37.12 1.77
CA ASP A 42 29.54 -37.20 2.98
C ASP A 42 28.77 -36.88 4.27
N SER A 43 29.44 -37.08 5.40
CA SER A 43 28.97 -36.84 6.77
C SER A 43 28.54 -35.39 7.02
N LEU A 44 29.03 -34.45 6.21
CA LEU A 44 28.70 -33.03 6.24
C LEU A 44 27.61 -32.65 5.23
N SER A 45 26.97 -33.64 4.60
CA SER A 45 25.94 -33.48 3.56
C SER A 45 26.43 -32.84 2.26
N ASN A 46 27.73 -32.90 1.97
CA ASN A 46 28.26 -32.53 0.66
C ASN A 46 28.07 -33.69 -0.33
N VAL A 47 27.50 -33.38 -1.48
CA VAL A 47 27.33 -34.35 -2.57
C VAL A 47 28.58 -34.36 -3.45
N PHE A 48 29.24 -35.51 -3.52
CA PHE A 48 30.27 -35.86 -4.49
C PHE A 48 29.61 -36.56 -5.67
N GLY A 49 29.67 -35.95 -6.85
CA GLY A 49 29.12 -36.56 -8.07
C GLY A 49 29.84 -37.86 -8.43
N ALA A 50 29.14 -38.73 -9.15
CA ALA A 50 29.72 -39.95 -9.71
C ALA A 50 30.90 -39.62 -10.63
N ASP A 51 31.87 -40.53 -10.69
CA ASP A 51 33.04 -40.33 -11.51
C ASP A 51 32.80 -40.75 -12.98
N GLU A 52 32.63 -39.73 -13.82
CA GLU A 52 32.21 -39.86 -15.21
C GLU A 52 33.17 -39.16 -16.19
N ALA A 53 33.11 -39.56 -17.47
CA ALA A 53 33.92 -38.95 -18.51
C ALA A 53 33.52 -37.48 -18.73
N TYR A 54 34.51 -36.60 -18.85
CA TYR A 54 34.27 -35.18 -19.11
C TYR A 54 33.59 -34.97 -20.47
N SER A 55 32.49 -34.22 -20.45
CA SER A 55 31.81 -33.71 -21.64
C SER A 55 31.24 -32.32 -21.38
N ALA A 56 30.81 -31.63 -22.44
CA ALA A 56 30.15 -30.34 -22.33
C ALA A 56 28.85 -30.39 -21.50
N SER A 57 28.25 -31.57 -21.32
CA SER A 57 27.04 -31.74 -20.48
C SER A 57 27.36 -32.04 -19.02
N THR A 58 28.47 -32.72 -18.73
CA THR A 58 28.84 -33.07 -17.34
C THR A 58 29.55 -31.92 -16.64
N VAL A 59 30.18 -31.00 -17.38
CA VAL A 59 30.94 -29.81 -16.91
C VAL A 59 32.06 -30.09 -15.91
N GLN A 60 32.23 -31.33 -15.48
CA GLN A 60 33.32 -31.89 -14.69
C GLN A 60 33.49 -33.37 -15.07
N GLY A 61 34.70 -33.92 -14.96
CA GLY A 61 34.95 -35.34 -15.17
C GLY A 61 36.37 -35.68 -15.60
N TYR A 62 36.65 -36.97 -15.79
CA TYR A 62 37.96 -37.41 -16.29
C TYR A 62 38.04 -37.23 -17.80
N SER A 63 39.19 -36.74 -18.28
CA SER A 63 39.55 -36.68 -19.70
C SER A 63 40.66 -37.67 -20.08
N SER A 64 41.40 -38.17 -19.10
CA SER A 64 42.20 -39.40 -19.19
C SER A 64 41.90 -40.26 -17.96
N ALA A 65 41.37 -41.46 -18.17
CA ALA A 65 40.65 -42.19 -17.13
C ALA A 65 41.53 -43.12 -16.27
N GLY A 66 42.67 -43.62 -16.75
CA GLY A 66 43.34 -44.73 -16.05
C GLY A 66 42.37 -45.91 -15.82
N SER A 67 42.40 -46.52 -14.63
CA SER A 67 41.49 -47.58 -14.16
C SER A 67 40.92 -47.23 -12.78
N SER A 68 39.78 -47.80 -12.40
CA SER A 68 39.23 -47.66 -11.04
C SER A 68 39.45 -48.93 -10.24
N ALA A 69 39.56 -48.79 -8.92
CA ALA A 69 39.60 -49.89 -7.96
C ALA A 69 38.78 -49.50 -6.72
N SER A 70 38.26 -50.51 -6.03
CA SER A 70 37.56 -50.32 -4.76
C SER A 70 37.91 -51.45 -3.79
N VAL A 71 37.98 -51.14 -2.49
CA VAL A 71 38.23 -52.11 -1.42
C VAL A 71 37.05 -52.22 -0.47
N ALA A 72 36.84 -53.41 0.09
CA ALA A 72 35.78 -53.65 1.08
C ALA A 72 36.21 -53.38 2.54
N GLY A 73 37.53 -53.23 2.78
CA GLY A 73 38.09 -52.94 4.10
C GLY A 73 37.79 -51.51 4.56
N ALA A 74 37.85 -51.29 5.87
CA ALA A 74 37.64 -49.96 6.44
C ALA A 74 38.89 -49.07 6.25
N ILE A 75 38.67 -47.81 5.86
CA ILE A 75 39.67 -46.75 5.81
C ILE A 75 39.63 -45.98 7.13
N ALA A 76 40.76 -45.96 7.83
CA ALA A 76 40.90 -45.24 9.10
C ALA A 76 41.17 -43.73 8.86
N GLY A 77 40.93 -42.90 9.89
CA GLY A 77 41.22 -41.47 9.84
C GLY A 77 40.15 -40.60 9.18
N THR A 78 38.97 -41.16 8.90
CA THR A 78 37.82 -40.45 8.30
C THR A 78 36.50 -41.00 8.86
N GLU A 79 35.45 -40.16 8.86
CA GLU A 79 34.06 -40.59 9.09
C GLU A 79 33.37 -41.01 7.78
N ASP A 80 33.98 -40.68 6.64
CA ASP A 80 33.47 -40.87 5.28
C ASP A 80 34.21 -41.97 4.53
N ASP A 81 34.40 -43.11 5.21
CA ASP A 81 35.21 -44.24 4.75
C ASP A 81 34.87 -44.68 3.29
N GLU A 82 33.58 -44.70 2.93
CA GLU A 82 33.11 -45.07 1.58
C GLU A 82 33.68 -44.19 0.45
N LEU A 83 33.92 -42.89 0.71
CA LEU A 83 34.55 -41.96 -0.23
C LEU A 83 36.01 -42.33 -0.52
N TYR A 84 36.70 -42.95 0.44
CA TYR A 84 38.12 -43.29 0.34
C TYR A 84 38.36 -44.74 -0.10
N ARG A 85 37.33 -45.60 -0.03
CA ARG A 85 37.41 -47.00 -0.48
C ARG A 85 37.55 -47.15 -1.98
N SER A 86 37.01 -46.21 -2.74
CA SER A 86 37.12 -46.18 -4.20
C SER A 86 38.21 -45.19 -4.62
N ASN A 87 38.99 -45.55 -5.64
CA ASN A 87 39.95 -44.65 -6.25
C ASN A 87 40.04 -44.86 -7.76
N ARG A 88 40.47 -43.81 -8.46
CA ARG A 88 40.97 -43.89 -9.83
C ARG A 88 42.48 -43.89 -9.79
N TRP A 89 43.12 -44.83 -10.48
CA TRP A 89 44.57 -44.99 -10.56
C TRP A 89 45.08 -45.09 -12.01
N GLY A 90 46.30 -44.59 -12.27
CA GLY A 90 46.85 -44.47 -13.63
C GLY A 90 47.37 -43.06 -13.94
N GLU A 91 47.78 -42.81 -15.18
CA GLU A 91 48.06 -41.46 -15.67
C GLU A 91 46.72 -40.75 -15.97
N ILE A 92 46.25 -39.98 -14.99
CA ILE A 92 44.87 -39.47 -14.94
C ILE A 92 44.85 -37.97 -15.20
N GLU A 93 43.85 -37.51 -15.95
CA GLU A 93 43.56 -36.08 -16.14
C GLU A 93 42.08 -35.82 -15.86
N TYR A 94 41.78 -34.86 -14.99
CA TYR A 94 40.43 -34.32 -14.76
C TYR A 94 40.31 -32.91 -15.34
N LYS A 95 39.09 -32.56 -15.77
CA LYS A 95 38.71 -31.23 -16.22
C LYS A 95 37.47 -30.74 -15.50
N PHE A 96 37.46 -29.45 -15.19
CA PHE A 96 36.36 -28.77 -14.52
C PHE A 96 36.10 -27.45 -15.23
N ASP A 97 34.87 -27.25 -15.72
CA ASP A 97 34.41 -25.96 -16.20
C ASP A 97 34.02 -25.13 -14.98
N LEU A 98 34.77 -24.06 -14.77
CA LEU A 98 34.69 -23.20 -13.59
C LEU A 98 34.54 -21.75 -14.06
N PRO A 99 33.75 -20.91 -13.39
CA PRO A 99 33.84 -19.47 -13.62
C PRO A 99 35.27 -18.97 -13.43
N VAL A 100 35.59 -17.84 -14.05
CA VAL A 100 36.84 -17.14 -13.73
C VAL A 100 36.84 -16.75 -12.25
N GLY A 101 37.95 -17.01 -11.57
CA GLY A 101 38.05 -16.79 -10.13
C GLY A 101 39.22 -17.50 -9.45
N VAL A 102 39.30 -17.34 -8.14
CA VAL A 102 40.29 -18.01 -7.29
C VAL A 102 39.62 -19.18 -6.57
N TYR A 103 40.33 -20.30 -6.43
CA TYR A 103 39.77 -21.57 -5.91
C TYR A 103 40.70 -22.24 -4.90
N ASN A 104 40.10 -22.94 -3.93
CA ASN A 104 40.76 -23.94 -3.09
C ASN A 104 40.44 -25.33 -3.67
N ILE A 105 41.44 -26.18 -3.81
CA ILE A 105 41.30 -27.54 -4.35
C ILE A 105 41.74 -28.53 -3.30
N THR A 106 40.84 -29.40 -2.85
CA THR A 106 41.13 -30.48 -1.90
C THR A 106 41.17 -31.81 -2.64
N PHE A 107 42.32 -32.48 -2.56
CA PHE A 107 42.52 -33.85 -3.03
C PHE A 107 42.36 -34.82 -1.87
N LYS A 108 41.51 -35.83 -2.07
CA LYS A 108 41.24 -36.90 -1.09
C LYS A 108 41.94 -38.17 -1.53
N PHE A 109 42.76 -38.76 -0.65
CA PHE A 109 43.57 -39.93 -0.95
C PHE A 109 43.46 -41.02 0.12
N ALA A 110 43.59 -42.28 -0.29
CA ALA A 110 43.94 -43.40 0.58
C ALA A 110 44.79 -44.41 -0.21
N GLU A 111 45.93 -44.85 0.35
CA GLU A 111 46.71 -45.93 -0.24
C GLU A 111 46.13 -47.27 0.20
N THR A 112 45.49 -47.97 -0.74
CA THR A 112 44.80 -49.23 -0.48
C THR A 112 45.51 -50.45 -1.06
N TYR A 113 46.59 -50.25 -1.82
CA TYR A 113 47.33 -51.32 -2.48
C TYR A 113 48.67 -51.59 -1.79
N TRP A 114 49.57 -50.60 -1.78
CA TRP A 114 50.93 -50.75 -1.27
C TRP A 114 51.00 -50.75 0.27
N THR A 115 52.04 -51.39 0.81
CA THR A 115 52.17 -51.66 2.25
C THR A 115 53.37 -50.98 2.89
N ALA A 116 54.12 -50.17 2.13
CA ALA A 116 55.27 -49.42 2.62
C ALA A 116 55.42 -48.09 1.87
N SER A 117 56.04 -47.12 2.53
CA SER A 117 56.44 -45.84 1.90
C SER A 117 57.47 -46.08 0.77
N GLY A 118 57.43 -45.20 -0.23
CA GLY A 118 58.29 -45.19 -1.40
C GLY A 118 57.80 -46.08 -2.53
N GLN A 119 56.73 -46.86 -2.32
CA GLN A 119 56.17 -47.78 -3.31
C GLN A 119 55.20 -47.10 -4.30
N ARG A 120 54.62 -45.95 -3.92
CA ARG A 120 53.89 -45.07 -4.83
C ARG A 120 54.37 -43.63 -4.65
N LYS A 121 54.89 -43.02 -5.71
CA LYS A 121 55.35 -41.63 -5.76
C LYS A 121 54.92 -40.98 -7.06
N PHE A 122 54.12 -39.91 -6.97
CA PHE A 122 53.60 -39.19 -8.13
C PHE A 122 53.57 -37.68 -7.91
N ARG A 123 53.20 -36.93 -8.95
CA ARG A 123 53.03 -35.48 -8.93
C ARG A 123 51.64 -35.10 -9.43
N VAL A 124 51.18 -33.93 -8.99
CA VAL A 124 49.91 -33.34 -9.43
C VAL A 124 50.19 -31.97 -10.04
N TYR A 125 49.71 -31.76 -11.27
CA TYR A 125 49.87 -30.53 -12.04
C TYR A 125 48.53 -29.87 -12.28
N LEU A 126 48.44 -28.57 -12.00
CA LEU A 126 47.27 -27.73 -12.23
C LEU A 126 47.53 -26.78 -13.39
N GLN A 127 46.61 -26.71 -14.34
CA GLN A 127 46.73 -25.84 -15.51
C GLN A 127 45.36 -25.27 -15.89
N ASP A 128 45.31 -23.97 -16.11
CA ASP A 128 44.17 -23.30 -16.73
C ASP A 128 44.21 -23.53 -18.25
N VAL A 129 43.10 -24.00 -18.83
CA VAL A 129 43.07 -24.44 -20.23
C VAL A 129 43.11 -23.23 -21.16
N GLY A 130 44.27 -23.04 -21.80
CA GLY A 130 44.54 -21.97 -22.76
C GLY A 130 45.78 -21.14 -22.40
N THR A 131 46.22 -21.26 -21.15
CA THR A 131 47.56 -20.84 -20.72
C THR A 131 48.61 -21.92 -21.02
N SER A 132 49.84 -21.49 -21.36
CA SER A 132 50.99 -22.39 -21.55
C SER A 132 51.73 -22.71 -20.24
N SER A 133 51.36 -22.04 -19.15
CA SER A 133 51.92 -22.20 -17.81
C SER A 133 50.96 -22.92 -16.87
N GLY A 134 51.50 -23.49 -15.79
CA GLY A 134 50.74 -24.20 -14.77
C GLY A 134 51.64 -24.57 -13.61
N THR A 135 51.06 -25.04 -12.51
CA THR A 135 51.75 -25.19 -11.22
C THR A 135 51.73 -26.64 -10.74
N TRP A 136 52.86 -27.12 -10.22
CA TRP A 136 52.93 -28.42 -9.54
C TRP A 136 52.34 -28.29 -8.13
N ALA A 137 51.10 -28.73 -7.97
CA ALA A 137 50.36 -28.74 -6.71
C ALA A 137 50.98 -29.68 -5.67
N LEU A 138 51.39 -30.88 -6.10
CA LEU A 138 52.05 -31.86 -5.25
C LEU A 138 53.28 -32.40 -5.99
N SER A 139 54.41 -32.47 -5.29
CA SER A 139 55.69 -32.94 -5.83
C SER A 139 56.18 -34.15 -5.04
N ASP A 140 56.50 -35.25 -5.71
CA ASP A 140 57.02 -36.47 -5.08
C ASP A 140 56.12 -37.04 -3.97
N PHE A 141 54.81 -36.91 -4.17
CA PHE A 141 53.79 -37.25 -3.19
C PHE A 141 53.65 -38.77 -3.03
N ASP A 142 53.71 -39.20 -1.77
CA ASP A 142 53.57 -40.59 -1.33
C ASP A 142 52.42 -40.64 -0.31
N ILE A 143 51.29 -41.23 -0.74
CA ILE A 143 50.08 -41.31 0.08
C ILE A 143 50.34 -42.13 1.35
N PHE A 144 51.09 -43.24 1.27
CA PHE A 144 51.38 -44.09 2.43
C PHE A 144 52.24 -43.33 3.46
N ALA A 145 53.28 -42.64 2.98
CA ALA A 145 54.15 -41.87 3.85
C ALA A 145 53.39 -40.83 4.64
N GLU A 146 52.41 -40.16 4.03
CA GLU A 146 51.75 -39.05 4.68
C GLU A 146 50.41 -39.37 5.34
N ALA A 147 49.70 -40.40 4.91
CA ALA A 147 48.63 -40.98 5.71
C ALA A 147 49.16 -41.70 6.96
N GLY A 148 50.45 -42.07 6.97
CA GLY A 148 51.09 -42.79 8.08
C GLY A 148 50.86 -44.30 8.05
N GLY A 149 50.35 -44.84 6.95
CA GLY A 149 50.06 -46.26 6.80
C GLY A 149 49.16 -46.58 5.60
N LYS A 150 48.91 -47.87 5.39
CA LYS A 150 47.94 -48.38 4.42
C LYS A 150 46.52 -48.26 4.98
N ASP A 151 45.53 -48.04 4.11
CA ASP A 151 44.11 -47.95 4.45
C ASP A 151 43.81 -46.81 5.46
N ILE A 152 44.52 -45.68 5.33
CA ILE A 152 44.30 -44.45 6.11
C ILE A 152 44.00 -43.29 5.13
N ALA A 153 42.95 -42.54 5.42
CA ALA A 153 42.53 -41.37 4.63
C ALA A 153 43.47 -40.17 4.87
N VAL A 154 43.74 -39.42 3.81
CA VAL A 154 44.53 -38.19 3.88
C VAL A 154 44.09 -37.17 2.83
N ASP A 155 43.90 -35.93 3.27
CA ASP A 155 43.46 -34.82 2.43
C ASP A 155 44.58 -33.79 2.22
N ARG A 156 44.72 -33.29 0.99
CA ARG A 156 45.64 -32.19 0.65
C ARG A 156 44.90 -31.07 -0.05
N THR A 157 44.85 -29.92 0.61
CA THR A 157 44.27 -28.69 0.05
C THR A 157 45.34 -27.80 -0.54
N ILE A 158 45.15 -27.37 -1.78
CA ILE A 158 45.97 -26.37 -2.45
C ILE A 158 45.11 -25.11 -2.58
N SER A 159 45.57 -24.02 -1.98
CA SER A 159 44.82 -22.76 -1.93
C SER A 159 45.24 -21.77 -3.01
N ASN A 160 44.36 -20.80 -3.27
CA ASN A 160 44.62 -19.64 -4.13
C ASN A 160 44.96 -19.99 -5.59
N ILE A 161 44.26 -20.97 -6.16
CA ILE A 161 44.41 -21.35 -7.56
C ILE A 161 43.55 -20.46 -8.45
N THR A 162 44.18 -19.64 -9.27
CA THR A 162 43.49 -18.77 -10.23
C THR A 162 43.12 -19.53 -11.50
N VAL A 163 41.86 -19.41 -11.92
CA VAL A 163 41.31 -19.88 -13.20
C VAL A 163 40.87 -18.65 -13.97
N ASN A 164 41.45 -18.38 -15.14
CA ASN A 164 41.23 -17.19 -15.98
C ASN A 164 40.45 -17.50 -17.26
N GLU A 165 40.57 -18.71 -17.80
CA GLU A 165 39.97 -19.09 -19.09
C GLU A 165 38.78 -20.05 -18.96
N GLY A 166 38.30 -20.24 -17.73
CA GLY A 166 37.04 -20.90 -17.44
C GLY A 166 37.08 -22.43 -17.42
N THR A 167 38.26 -23.05 -17.53
CA THR A 167 38.41 -24.49 -17.41
C THR A 167 39.71 -24.84 -16.69
N LEU A 168 39.60 -25.51 -15.55
CA LEU A 168 40.75 -26.03 -14.82
C LEU A 168 41.04 -27.48 -15.21
N ARG A 169 42.31 -27.77 -15.50
CA ARG A 169 42.83 -29.10 -15.76
C ARG A 169 43.73 -29.56 -14.61
N ILE A 170 43.50 -30.78 -14.15
CA ILE A 170 44.27 -31.44 -13.08
C ILE A 170 44.88 -32.72 -13.63
N ARG A 171 46.21 -32.80 -13.73
CA ARG A 171 46.93 -34.01 -14.19
C ARG A 171 47.67 -34.67 -13.04
N PHE A 172 47.48 -35.98 -12.90
CA PHE A 172 48.22 -36.83 -11.99
C PHE A 172 49.22 -37.65 -12.81
N THR A 173 50.51 -37.60 -12.47
CA THR A 173 51.53 -38.32 -13.24
C THR A 173 52.66 -38.88 -12.39
N SER A 174 53.11 -40.08 -12.76
CA SER A 174 54.32 -40.73 -12.24
C SER A 174 55.49 -40.65 -13.22
N SER A 175 55.27 -40.07 -14.40
CA SER A 175 56.21 -40.06 -15.53
C SER A 175 57.28 -38.98 -15.38
N TYR A 176 58.13 -39.12 -14.36
CA TYR A 176 59.25 -38.22 -14.09
C TYR A 176 60.39 -38.93 -13.34
N PRO A 177 61.62 -38.39 -13.32
CA PRO A 177 62.72 -38.94 -12.53
C PRO A 177 62.39 -38.94 -11.03
N GLY A 178 62.14 -40.13 -10.45
CA GLY A 178 61.79 -40.31 -9.04
C GLY A 178 60.33 -40.70 -8.77
N GLY A 179 59.49 -40.78 -9.81
CA GLY A 179 58.15 -41.36 -9.73
C GLY A 179 58.23 -42.89 -9.60
N VAL A 180 57.31 -43.47 -8.81
CA VAL A 180 57.25 -44.91 -8.53
C VAL A 180 55.79 -45.32 -8.58
N ASP A 181 55.43 -46.21 -9.51
CA ASP A 181 54.05 -46.67 -9.79
C ASP A 181 53.03 -45.55 -10.12
N PHE A 182 51.86 -45.95 -10.62
CA PHE A 182 50.84 -45.00 -11.08
C PHE A 182 50.26 -44.13 -9.96
N PRO A 183 49.84 -42.88 -10.23
CA PRO A 183 49.05 -42.09 -9.29
C PRO A 183 47.73 -42.77 -8.90
N CYS A 184 47.16 -42.41 -7.76
CA CYS A 184 45.75 -42.66 -7.46
C CYS A 184 45.12 -41.49 -6.69
N VAL A 185 43.80 -41.34 -6.79
CA VAL A 185 42.99 -40.32 -6.09
C VAL A 185 41.58 -40.88 -5.81
N SER A 186 41.06 -40.61 -4.61
CA SER A 186 39.75 -41.07 -4.13
C SER A 186 38.65 -40.01 -4.28
N GLY A 187 39.01 -38.72 -4.22
CA GLY A 187 38.06 -37.65 -4.47
C GLY A 187 38.73 -36.31 -4.77
N ILE A 188 38.01 -35.45 -5.49
CA ILE A 188 38.42 -34.08 -5.80
C ILE A 188 37.29 -33.13 -5.41
N GLU A 189 37.62 -32.10 -4.65
CA GLU A 189 36.73 -31.00 -4.29
C GLU A 189 37.36 -29.67 -4.70
N ILE A 190 36.60 -28.83 -5.39
CA ILE A 190 37.01 -27.50 -5.84
C ILE A 190 35.99 -26.51 -5.31
N GLN A 191 36.45 -25.64 -4.42
CA GLN A 191 35.61 -24.60 -3.83
C GLN A 191 36.10 -23.24 -4.29
N LYS A 192 35.17 -22.41 -4.80
CA LYS A 192 35.50 -21.03 -5.13
C LYS A 192 35.91 -20.32 -3.83
N VAL A 193 37.05 -19.65 -3.88
CA VAL A 193 37.39 -18.62 -2.94
C VAL A 193 36.52 -17.43 -3.34
N ASP A 194 35.28 -17.43 -2.83
CA ASP A 194 34.73 -16.15 -2.41
C ASP A 194 35.76 -15.57 -1.44
N TYR A 195 36.03 -14.27 -1.44
CA TYR A 195 36.82 -13.69 -0.36
C TYR A 195 36.07 -13.99 0.94
N ALA A 196 36.36 -15.15 1.53
CA ALA A 196 36.05 -15.45 2.88
C ALA A 196 36.82 -14.37 3.61
N ILE A 197 36.08 -13.40 4.12
CA ILE A 197 36.48 -12.57 5.25
C ILE A 197 36.59 -13.53 6.45
N GLY A 198 37.46 -14.51 6.34
CA GLY A 198 37.93 -15.41 7.36
C GLY A 198 39.36 -15.02 7.66
N ASP A 199 39.58 -13.74 7.96
CA ASP A 199 40.58 -13.22 8.91
C ASP A 199 40.66 -11.69 8.88
N VAL A 200 39.53 -10.99 9.10
CA VAL A 200 39.57 -9.53 9.36
C VAL A 200 38.64 -9.07 10.49
N GLY A 201 37.93 -10.00 11.13
CA GLY A 201 37.14 -9.71 12.34
C GLY A 201 35.91 -8.79 12.17
N MET A 202 35.49 -8.45 10.95
CA MET A 202 34.32 -7.61 10.68
C MET A 202 33.26 -8.37 9.87
N THR A 203 31.99 -8.30 10.28
CA THR A 203 30.84 -8.84 9.52
C THR A 203 30.47 -7.91 8.37
N ASP A 204 29.69 -8.41 7.40
CA ASP A 204 29.14 -7.61 6.29
C ASP A 204 28.40 -6.38 6.78
N GLU A 205 27.60 -6.54 7.83
CA GLU A 205 26.86 -5.45 8.46
C GLU A 205 27.78 -4.43 9.14
N ALA A 206 28.87 -4.88 9.76
CA ALA A 206 29.86 -3.99 10.35
C ALA A 206 30.63 -3.22 9.28
N PHE A 207 30.93 -3.85 8.15
CA PHE A 207 31.57 -3.21 7.00
C PHE A 207 30.64 -2.16 6.37
N ILE A 208 29.39 -2.50 6.08
CA ILE A 208 28.38 -1.57 5.56
C ILE A 208 28.22 -0.37 6.50
N ASN A 209 28.10 -0.61 7.81
CA ASN A 209 28.00 0.45 8.80
C ASN A 209 29.23 1.37 8.82
N MET A 210 30.43 0.82 8.61
CA MET A 210 31.65 1.62 8.52
C MET A 210 31.63 2.52 7.28
N VAL A 211 31.31 1.97 6.11
CA VAL A 211 31.20 2.74 4.85
C VAL A 211 30.20 3.89 5.01
N GLU A 212 29.02 3.57 5.54
CA GLU A 212 27.93 4.53 5.74
C GLU A 212 28.31 5.64 6.75
N TYR A 213 28.86 5.26 7.91
CA TYR A 213 29.28 6.22 8.93
C TYR A 213 30.36 7.17 8.42
N LYS A 214 31.31 6.66 7.63
CA LYS A 214 32.39 7.45 7.05
C LYS A 214 31.87 8.48 6.04
N ALA A 215 30.92 8.10 5.19
CA ALA A 215 30.24 9.03 4.30
C ALA A 215 29.42 10.07 5.09
N PHE A 216 28.74 9.68 6.18
CA PHE A 216 28.03 10.61 7.08
C PHE A 216 28.98 11.66 7.69
N GLN A 217 30.21 11.29 8.06
CA GLN A 217 31.18 12.21 8.67
C GLN A 217 31.46 13.43 7.78
N TRP A 218 31.37 13.30 6.44
CA TRP A 218 31.54 14.43 5.52
C TRP A 218 30.57 15.57 5.85
N PHE A 219 29.29 15.26 5.99
CA PHE A 219 28.25 16.26 6.28
C PHE A 219 28.26 16.70 7.74
N TYR A 220 28.76 15.86 8.64
CA TYR A 220 28.86 16.20 10.06
C TYR A 220 29.96 17.23 10.33
N GLU A 221 31.13 17.04 9.70
CA GLU A 221 32.36 17.80 9.95
C GLU A 221 32.53 19.02 9.02
N ASN A 222 32.09 18.94 7.76
CA ASN A 222 32.41 19.96 6.74
C ASN A 222 31.35 21.06 6.63
N VAL A 223 30.94 21.58 7.79
CA VAL A 223 29.86 22.57 7.95
C VAL A 223 30.28 23.66 8.93
N GLU A 224 29.78 24.88 8.72
CA GLU A 224 30.13 26.03 9.55
C GLU A 224 28.86 26.77 10.00
N ALA A 225 28.84 27.20 11.27
CA ALA A 225 27.80 28.06 11.79
C ALA A 225 27.85 29.45 11.12
N PRO A 226 26.72 30.17 11.01
CA PRO A 226 25.41 29.83 11.57
C PRO A 226 24.54 28.93 10.66
N HIS A 227 24.90 28.75 9.39
CA HIS A 227 24.01 28.15 8.37
C HIS A 227 24.18 26.64 8.21
N TYR A 228 25.33 26.08 8.60
CA TYR A 228 25.66 24.66 8.49
C TYR A 228 25.59 24.09 7.05
N LEU A 229 25.80 24.92 6.03
CA LEU A 229 25.84 24.47 4.63
C LEU A 229 27.10 23.62 4.39
N ALA A 230 26.91 22.37 3.94
CA ALA A 230 28.02 21.48 3.61
C ALA A 230 28.82 22.06 2.43
N SER A 231 30.15 21.90 2.49
CA SER A 231 31.01 22.29 1.38
C SER A 231 30.69 21.46 0.13
N ALA A 232 30.65 22.12 -1.03
CA ALA A 232 30.45 21.47 -2.31
C ALA A 232 31.56 20.46 -2.58
N TRP A 233 32.80 20.88 -2.32
CA TRP A 233 34.03 20.16 -2.62
C TRP A 233 35.05 20.30 -1.49
N GLY A 234 35.79 19.24 -1.23
CA GLY A 234 36.83 19.25 -0.20
C GLY A 234 37.95 18.26 -0.49
N PRO A 235 39.07 18.38 0.24
CA PRO A 235 40.20 17.47 0.09
C PRO A 235 39.79 16.04 0.41
N TYR A 236 40.38 15.08 -0.31
CA TYR A 236 40.19 13.66 -0.03
C TYR A 236 40.74 13.25 1.35
N ASN A 237 41.79 13.93 1.80
CA ASN A 237 42.39 13.80 3.13
C ASN A 237 42.43 15.16 3.86
N ASP A 238 43.61 15.71 4.12
CA ASP A 238 43.81 16.96 4.84
C ASP A 238 44.02 18.14 3.88
N GLY A 239 43.28 19.24 4.08
CA GLY A 239 43.35 20.44 3.24
C GLY A 239 42.23 21.44 3.55
N ALA A 240 42.22 22.57 2.85
CA ALA A 240 41.16 23.56 2.97
C ALA A 240 39.95 23.15 2.13
N PHE A 241 38.75 23.21 2.73
CA PHE A 241 37.49 23.03 2.02
C PHE A 241 37.16 24.25 1.17
N MET A 242 36.37 24.05 0.13
CA MET A 242 35.86 25.17 -0.64
C MET A 242 34.81 25.96 0.16
N THR A 243 34.74 27.26 -0.12
CA THR A 243 33.85 28.20 0.59
C THR A 243 32.41 28.18 0.06
N ASP A 244 32.14 27.36 -0.94
CA ASP A 244 30.87 27.21 -1.64
C ASP A 244 30.10 25.95 -1.22
N ALA A 245 28.77 26.03 -1.33
CA ALA A 245 27.86 24.90 -1.18
C ALA A 245 27.17 24.65 -2.51
N ASN A 246 26.96 23.38 -2.83
CA ASN A 246 26.14 22.93 -3.95
C ASN A 246 24.73 22.61 -3.44
N ILE A 247 23.70 23.11 -4.11
CA ILE A 247 22.31 23.01 -3.62
C ILE A 247 21.75 21.57 -3.65
N SER A 248 22.21 20.71 -4.56
CA SER A 248 21.83 19.28 -4.57
C SER A 248 22.41 18.55 -3.36
N GLY A 249 23.67 18.83 -3.03
CA GLY A 249 24.34 18.38 -1.82
C GLY A 249 23.60 18.80 -0.55
N LEU A 250 22.98 19.99 -0.51
CA LEU A 250 22.14 20.41 0.62
C LEU A 250 20.86 19.57 0.74
N GLY A 251 20.24 19.18 -0.39
CA GLY A 251 19.12 18.25 -0.40
C GLY A 251 19.48 16.90 0.23
N PHE A 252 20.64 16.34 -0.13
CA PHE A 252 21.15 15.11 0.49
C PHE A 252 21.52 15.32 1.95
N GLN A 253 22.16 16.44 2.31
CA GLN A 253 22.60 16.76 3.67
C GLN A 253 21.45 16.69 4.68
N ILE A 254 20.28 17.24 4.32
CA ILE A 254 19.07 17.20 5.14
C ILE A 254 18.71 15.75 5.50
N ILE A 255 18.73 14.85 4.51
CA ILE A 255 18.41 13.43 4.69
C ILE A 255 19.48 12.73 5.50
N VAL A 256 20.76 13.00 5.22
CA VAL A 256 21.91 12.41 5.92
C VAL A 256 21.85 12.70 7.42
N TYR A 257 21.43 13.91 7.84
CA TYR A 257 21.22 14.19 9.27
C TYR A 257 20.08 13.37 9.87
N CYS A 258 18.99 13.16 9.15
CA CYS A 258 17.87 12.32 9.61
C CYS A 258 18.28 10.84 9.71
N VAL A 259 19.07 10.34 8.75
CA VAL A 259 19.71 9.01 8.84
C VAL A 259 20.62 8.96 10.06
N GLY A 260 21.45 9.98 10.29
CA GLY A 260 22.32 10.08 11.47
C GLY A 260 21.57 9.95 12.79
N VAL A 261 20.34 10.48 12.89
CA VAL A 261 19.46 10.27 14.05
C VAL A 261 19.00 8.81 14.16
N SER A 262 18.51 8.23 13.06
CA SER A 262 18.07 6.82 13.03
C SER A 262 19.18 5.83 13.43
N ARG A 263 20.43 6.16 13.09
CA ARG A 263 21.64 5.38 13.38
C ARG A 263 22.26 5.68 14.75
N GLY A 264 21.77 6.70 15.46
CA GLY A 264 22.33 7.14 16.74
C GLY A 264 23.68 7.87 16.65
N TRP A 265 24.06 8.37 15.47
CA TRP A 265 25.27 9.17 15.24
C TRP A 265 25.07 10.66 15.55
N MET A 266 23.82 11.12 15.55
CA MET A 266 23.41 12.48 15.87
C MET A 266 22.14 12.44 16.73
N THR A 267 21.95 13.43 17.60
CA THR A 267 20.70 13.58 18.37
C THR A 267 19.60 14.24 17.53
N TYR A 268 18.33 13.98 17.85
CA TYR A 268 17.20 14.63 17.16
C TYR A 268 17.27 16.17 17.23
N ASP A 269 17.57 16.73 18.41
CA ASP A 269 17.67 18.19 18.60
C ASP A 269 18.80 18.81 17.79
N GLU A 270 19.94 18.12 17.67
CA GLU A 270 21.05 18.59 16.84
C GLU A 270 20.67 18.58 15.36
N ALA A 271 20.05 17.49 14.88
CA ALA A 271 19.56 17.40 13.51
C ALA A 271 18.50 18.47 13.22
N TYR A 272 17.54 18.66 14.13
CA TYR A 272 16.49 19.68 14.03
C TYR A 272 17.10 21.07 13.87
N ASN A 273 18.03 21.46 14.74
CA ASN A 273 18.65 22.78 14.68
C ASN A 273 19.47 23.00 13.41
N ARG A 274 20.24 21.99 12.97
CA ARG A 274 21.04 22.09 11.74
C ARG A 274 20.17 22.14 10.49
N VAL A 275 19.14 21.29 10.39
CA VAL A 275 18.19 21.29 9.26
C VAL A 275 17.42 22.60 9.20
N LYS A 276 16.94 23.11 10.34
CA LYS A 276 16.29 24.42 10.41
C LYS A 276 17.20 25.54 9.88
N ALA A 277 18.47 25.58 10.31
CA ALA A 277 19.43 26.58 9.85
C ALA A 277 19.70 26.51 8.34
N ILE A 278 19.74 25.30 7.77
CA ILE A 278 19.85 25.09 6.31
C ILE A 278 18.62 25.67 5.61
N LEU A 279 17.40 25.37 6.09
CA LEU A 279 16.17 25.89 5.47
C LEU A 279 16.05 27.41 5.58
N GLU A 280 16.41 27.99 6.72
CA GLU A 280 16.49 29.46 6.89
C GLU A 280 17.50 30.08 5.92
N ALA A 281 18.66 29.44 5.72
CA ALA A 281 19.64 29.87 4.73
C ALA A 281 19.08 29.81 3.31
N VAL A 282 18.39 28.71 2.95
CA VAL A 282 17.76 28.55 1.63
C VAL A 282 16.63 29.56 1.39
N GLN A 283 15.86 29.89 2.41
CA GLN A 283 14.79 30.89 2.31
C GLN A 283 15.32 32.27 1.91
N ILE A 284 16.53 32.63 2.35
CA ILE A 284 17.18 33.90 2.01
C ILE A 284 18.11 33.82 0.79
N MET A 285 18.33 32.63 0.21
CA MET A 285 19.18 32.49 -0.98
C MET A 285 18.62 33.30 -2.14
N LYS A 286 19.50 34.02 -2.82
CA LYS A 286 19.11 34.81 -3.98
C LYS A 286 18.75 33.89 -5.14
N LYS A 287 17.51 33.97 -5.62
CA LYS A 287 17.08 33.47 -6.94
C LYS A 287 17.52 34.49 -7.99
N GLY A 288 17.86 34.07 -9.22
CA GLY A 288 18.23 35.04 -10.27
C GLY A 288 17.26 35.06 -11.46
N ASP A 289 17.48 35.95 -12.43
CA ASP A 289 16.93 35.85 -13.80
C ASP A 289 17.99 35.33 -14.78
N SER A 290 17.62 34.50 -15.76
CA SER A 290 18.55 33.94 -16.74
C SER A 290 19.15 35.05 -17.63
N PRO A 291 20.44 34.97 -18.06
CA PRO A 291 20.93 35.80 -19.16
C PRO A 291 20.28 35.44 -20.51
N TYR A 292 19.62 34.27 -20.61
CA TYR A 292 18.79 33.86 -21.74
C TYR A 292 17.33 34.26 -21.49
N SER A 293 17.00 35.54 -21.75
CA SER A 293 15.68 36.15 -22.01
C SER A 293 14.40 35.71 -21.27
N ASP A 294 14.43 34.87 -20.23
CA ASP A 294 13.24 34.40 -19.52
C ASP A 294 13.47 34.44 -17.99
N PRO A 295 12.62 35.14 -17.22
CA PRO A 295 12.75 35.22 -15.76
C PRO A 295 12.34 33.88 -15.12
N HIS A 296 13.28 33.19 -14.48
CA HIS A 296 13.05 31.89 -13.84
C HIS A 296 13.47 31.93 -12.36
N GLU A 297 12.52 31.73 -11.44
CA GLU A 297 12.68 31.80 -9.98
C GLU A 297 13.43 30.60 -9.35
N THR A 298 14.48 30.09 -10.00
CA THR A 298 15.25 28.92 -9.53
C THR A 298 16.49 29.31 -8.73
N TYR A 299 16.95 28.39 -7.86
CA TYR A 299 18.19 28.55 -7.10
C TYR A 299 19.42 28.31 -7.99
N TRP A 300 20.50 29.04 -7.71
CA TRP A 300 21.81 28.85 -8.36
C TRP A 300 22.45 27.53 -7.94
N HIS A 301 23.21 26.93 -8.84
CA HIS A 301 23.92 25.67 -8.60
C HIS A 301 24.86 25.77 -7.37
N TYR A 302 25.58 26.89 -7.24
CA TYR A 302 26.51 27.16 -6.14
C TYR A 302 26.19 28.47 -5.41
N VAL A 303 26.37 28.46 -4.09
CA VAL A 303 26.21 29.63 -3.20
C VAL A 303 27.34 29.68 -2.16
N GLU A 304 27.66 30.88 -1.67
CA GLU A 304 28.63 31.03 -0.59
C GLU A 304 28.07 30.51 0.75
N ARG A 305 28.81 29.62 1.43
CA ARG A 305 28.34 28.91 2.64
C ARG A 305 28.01 29.84 3.81
N LEU A 306 28.84 30.87 4.01
CA LEU A 306 28.72 31.84 5.10
C LEU A 306 27.84 33.04 4.73
N ASN A 307 27.53 33.22 3.46
CA ASN A 307 26.68 34.29 2.96
C ASN A 307 25.78 33.77 1.82
N PRO A 308 24.72 33.00 2.13
CA PRO A 308 23.89 32.33 1.14
C PRO A 308 23.14 33.30 0.20
N GLN A 309 23.11 34.60 0.51
CA GLN A 309 22.60 35.64 -0.40
C GLN A 309 23.53 35.91 -1.60
N ASN A 310 24.78 35.45 -1.54
CA ASN A 310 25.80 35.61 -2.57
C ASN A 310 25.90 34.33 -3.42
N PRO A 311 25.24 34.26 -4.59
CA PRO A 311 25.43 33.16 -5.52
C PRO A 311 26.84 33.20 -6.12
N ILE A 312 27.30 32.09 -6.71
CA ILE A 312 28.62 32.00 -7.36
C ILE A 312 28.47 31.68 -8.86
N PRO A 313 28.09 32.66 -9.71
CA PRO A 313 27.76 32.40 -11.12
C PRO A 313 28.96 32.09 -12.02
N ALA A 314 30.18 32.39 -11.58
CA ALA A 314 31.39 32.24 -12.39
C ALA A 314 31.92 30.79 -12.44
N GLN A 315 31.51 29.94 -11.50
CA GLN A 315 31.90 28.52 -11.45
C GLN A 315 30.99 27.65 -12.32
N ASP A 316 29.71 28.03 -12.47
CA ASP A 316 28.79 27.48 -13.46
C ASP A 316 27.65 28.50 -13.71
N PRO A 317 27.52 29.08 -14.91
CA PRO A 317 26.43 30.01 -15.22
C PRO A 317 25.07 29.30 -15.38
N ILE A 318 25.03 27.97 -15.33
CA ILE A 318 23.84 27.14 -15.56
C ILE A 318 22.96 27.07 -14.30
N ARG A 319 21.67 27.34 -14.48
CA ARG A 319 20.63 26.96 -13.50
C ARG A 319 20.28 25.51 -13.74
N SER A 320 20.56 24.65 -12.78
CA SER A 320 20.26 23.23 -12.89
C SER A 320 18.89 22.91 -12.29
N VAL A 321 17.98 22.50 -13.17
CA VAL A 321 16.64 21.97 -12.84
C VAL A 321 16.76 20.78 -11.89
N PHE A 322 17.76 19.95 -12.17
CA PHE A 322 18.07 18.76 -11.42
C PHE A 322 18.46 19.10 -9.97
N ASP A 323 19.41 20.04 -9.78
CA ASP A 323 19.89 20.35 -8.43
C ASP A 323 18.81 20.99 -7.56
N ASN A 324 17.93 21.80 -8.18
CA ASN A 324 16.71 22.28 -7.54
C ASN A 324 15.79 21.10 -7.17
N GLY A 325 15.64 20.10 -8.04
CA GLY A 325 14.87 18.88 -7.77
C GLY A 325 15.33 18.13 -6.51
N ASN A 326 16.64 17.92 -6.29
CA ASN A 326 17.12 17.25 -5.07
C ASN A 326 16.98 18.10 -3.83
N LEU A 327 17.25 19.41 -3.94
CA LEU A 327 17.03 20.34 -2.84
C LEU A 327 15.56 20.28 -2.39
N MET A 328 14.64 20.37 -3.34
CA MET A 328 13.20 20.28 -3.08
C MET A 328 12.82 18.92 -2.51
N MET A 329 13.37 17.81 -3.02
CA MET A 329 13.08 16.50 -2.47
C MET A 329 13.61 16.33 -1.04
N GLY A 330 14.76 16.92 -0.71
CA GLY A 330 15.26 16.99 0.68
C GLY A 330 14.31 17.75 1.60
N MET A 331 13.67 18.83 1.13
CA MET A 331 12.65 19.57 1.89
C MET A 331 11.35 18.79 2.03
N VAL A 332 10.88 18.15 0.96
CA VAL A 332 9.71 17.27 0.96
C VAL A 332 9.91 16.11 1.94
N PHE A 333 11.13 15.59 2.03
CA PHE A 333 11.53 14.62 3.05
C PHE A 333 11.51 15.24 4.47
N ALA A 334 12.14 16.40 4.67
CA ALA A 334 12.21 17.06 5.98
C ALA A 334 10.82 17.42 6.53
N GLN A 335 9.92 17.84 5.66
CA GLN A 335 8.52 18.10 5.99
C GLN A 335 7.86 16.88 6.62
N GLU A 336 8.04 15.69 6.04
CA GLU A 336 7.43 14.47 6.56
C GLU A 336 8.16 13.96 7.82
N TYR A 337 9.48 14.05 7.87
CA TYR A 337 10.27 13.62 9.04
C TYR A 337 10.03 14.52 10.28
N PHE A 338 9.91 15.83 10.06
CA PHE A 338 9.71 16.85 11.12
C PHE A 338 8.27 17.39 11.14
N LYS A 339 7.29 16.55 10.76
CA LYS A 339 5.87 16.94 10.63
C LYS A 339 5.31 17.62 11.86
N GLY A 340 4.56 18.71 11.67
CA GLY A 340 3.96 19.49 12.76
C GLY A 340 4.92 20.46 13.47
N THR A 341 6.12 20.68 12.93
CA THR A 341 7.12 21.60 13.50
C THR A 341 7.34 22.83 12.62
N GLU A 342 8.29 23.69 13.00
CA GLU A 342 8.69 24.85 12.19
C GLU A 342 9.45 24.43 10.91
N ILE A 343 10.15 23.30 10.93
CA ILE A 343 10.84 22.75 9.76
C ILE A 343 9.82 22.32 8.69
N ASP A 344 8.70 21.74 9.10
CA ASP A 344 7.57 21.40 8.22
C ASP A 344 7.03 22.66 7.53
N LEU A 345 6.72 23.71 8.30
CA LEU A 345 6.27 24.99 7.76
C LEU A 345 7.28 25.61 6.78
N LEU A 346 8.56 25.73 7.17
CA LEU A 346 9.60 26.32 6.33
C LEU A 346 9.79 25.53 5.03
N SER A 347 9.81 24.19 5.11
CA SER A 347 9.93 23.33 3.94
C SER A 347 8.77 23.55 2.96
N ARG A 348 7.53 23.63 3.45
CA ARG A 348 6.35 23.91 2.63
C ARG A 348 6.39 25.31 2.02
N GLN A 349 6.75 26.33 2.80
CA GLN A 349 6.85 27.71 2.31
C GLN A 349 7.85 27.81 1.15
N ILE A 350 9.03 27.19 1.28
CA ILE A 350 10.05 27.22 0.23
C ILE A 350 9.58 26.43 -1.00
N PHE A 351 9.06 25.22 -0.80
CA PHE A 351 8.62 24.33 -1.88
C PHE A 351 7.43 24.88 -2.67
N GLU A 352 6.39 25.37 -1.98
CA GLU A 352 5.16 25.85 -2.60
C GLU A 352 5.30 27.24 -3.24
N ALA A 353 6.30 28.03 -2.82
CA ALA A 353 6.61 29.33 -3.42
C ALA A 353 7.35 29.22 -4.76
N LEU A 354 7.79 28.02 -5.16
CA LEU A 354 8.54 27.81 -6.39
C LEU A 354 7.60 27.70 -7.59
N ASP A 355 7.79 28.57 -8.60
CA ASP A 355 7.00 28.51 -9.83
C ASP A 355 7.53 27.42 -10.79
N TRP A 356 6.96 26.22 -10.70
CA TRP A 356 7.28 25.06 -11.54
C TRP A 356 6.98 25.24 -13.04
N ASN A 357 6.20 26.25 -13.46
CA ASN A 357 6.03 26.56 -14.88
C ASN A 357 7.24 27.32 -15.44
N LYS A 358 7.89 28.12 -14.60
CA LYS A 358 9.13 28.84 -14.95
C LYS A 358 10.35 27.92 -14.99
N PHE A 359 10.18 26.61 -14.82
CA PHE A 359 11.23 25.68 -15.20
C PHE A 359 11.26 25.56 -16.74
N GLY A 360 10.18 25.83 -17.48
CA GLY A 360 10.16 25.88 -18.95
C GLY A 360 9.79 24.54 -19.62
N ASP A 361 9.56 24.59 -20.94
CA ASP A 361 9.30 23.41 -21.78
C ASP A 361 10.62 22.64 -22.04
N PHE A 362 11.08 21.90 -21.03
CA PHE A 362 12.24 21.03 -21.20
C PHE A 362 11.91 19.86 -22.14
N THR A 363 12.50 19.88 -23.33
CA THR A 363 12.46 18.78 -24.29
C THR A 363 13.53 17.75 -23.93
N TYR A 364 13.30 16.97 -22.86
CA TYR A 364 14.14 15.82 -22.51
C TYR A 364 13.32 14.53 -22.51
N PRO A 365 13.09 13.90 -23.68
CA PRO A 365 12.36 12.65 -23.78
C PRO A 365 13.21 11.45 -23.37
N GLU A 366 14.26 11.60 -22.56
CA GLU A 366 15.17 10.52 -22.14
C GLU A 366 15.23 10.43 -20.62
N TYR A 367 15.32 9.20 -20.12
CA TYR A 367 15.45 8.92 -18.70
C TYR A 367 16.81 9.37 -18.18
N SER A 368 16.84 10.21 -17.15
CA SER A 368 18.06 10.70 -16.52
C SER A 368 17.84 11.06 -15.05
N GLU A 369 18.87 11.62 -14.40
CA GLU A 369 18.81 12.14 -13.04
C GLU A 369 17.69 13.18 -12.84
N GLN A 370 17.24 13.84 -13.92
CA GLN A 370 16.21 14.87 -13.90
C GLN A 370 14.80 14.36 -13.56
N MET A 371 14.59 13.03 -13.56
CA MET A 371 13.31 12.43 -13.16
C MET A 371 12.82 12.93 -11.79
N ILE A 372 13.74 13.29 -10.89
CA ILE A 372 13.38 13.84 -9.58
C ILE A 372 12.63 15.17 -9.69
N ALA A 373 13.07 16.09 -10.58
CA ALA A 373 12.44 17.38 -10.80
C ALA A 373 11.04 17.22 -11.41
N PHE A 374 10.87 16.25 -12.33
CA PHE A 374 9.57 15.93 -12.90
C PHE A 374 8.59 15.40 -11.85
N LEU A 375 9.06 14.54 -10.95
CA LEU A 375 8.23 14.01 -9.85
C LEU A 375 7.78 15.13 -8.92
N VAL A 376 8.70 15.95 -8.40
CA VAL A 376 8.33 17.00 -7.43
C VAL A 376 7.50 18.11 -8.07
N GLY A 377 7.78 18.48 -9.32
CA GLY A 377 6.98 19.44 -10.07
C GLY A 377 5.55 18.94 -10.34
N ALA A 378 5.39 17.66 -10.69
CA ALA A 378 4.07 17.04 -10.83
C ALA A 378 3.28 17.01 -9.52
N GLY A 379 3.95 17.01 -8.37
CA GLY A 379 3.36 16.95 -7.02
C GLY A 379 2.94 18.30 -6.44
N ALA A 380 3.39 19.43 -7.01
CA ALA A 380 3.13 20.76 -6.47
C ALA A 380 1.61 21.07 -6.33
N PRO A 381 1.15 21.69 -5.22
CA PRO A 381 -0.28 21.76 -4.90
C PRO A 381 -1.08 22.77 -5.75
N ARG A 382 -0.50 23.89 -6.19
CA ARG A 382 -1.23 24.96 -6.90
C ARG A 382 -1.52 24.60 -8.36
N ALA A 383 -2.75 24.84 -8.82
CA ALA A 383 -3.21 24.51 -10.19
C ALA A 383 -2.39 25.21 -11.29
N SER A 384 -1.95 26.45 -11.02
CA SER A 384 -1.04 27.18 -11.91
C SER A 384 0.38 26.61 -11.93
N LEU A 385 0.73 25.62 -11.11
CA LEU A 385 2.05 24.98 -11.05
C LEU A 385 2.03 23.51 -11.50
N ARG A 386 0.84 23.00 -11.87
CA ARG A 386 0.66 21.65 -12.41
C ARG A 386 1.17 21.63 -13.85
N ASN A 387 2.46 21.38 -14.00
CA ASN A 387 3.10 21.42 -15.30
C ASN A 387 2.86 20.09 -16.05
N ASN A 388 1.92 20.11 -17.01
CA ASN A 388 1.64 18.95 -17.86
C ASN A 388 2.90 18.46 -18.61
N THR A 389 3.84 19.34 -18.92
CA THR A 389 5.13 18.97 -19.54
C THR A 389 5.97 18.11 -18.60
N MET A 390 5.98 18.37 -17.28
CA MET A 390 6.68 17.53 -16.30
C MET A 390 6.04 16.14 -16.16
N ILE A 391 4.70 16.11 -16.14
CA ILE A 391 3.93 14.86 -16.09
C ILE A 391 4.21 14.01 -17.32
N GLU A 392 4.13 14.60 -18.51
CA GLU A 392 4.39 13.90 -19.77
C GLU A 392 5.87 13.55 -19.94
N GLY A 393 6.80 14.38 -19.47
CA GLY A 393 8.23 14.09 -19.45
C GLY A 393 8.55 12.85 -18.63
N PHE A 394 7.98 12.73 -17.42
CA PHE A 394 8.14 11.54 -16.59
C PHE A 394 7.59 10.27 -17.27
N LYS A 395 6.37 10.36 -17.83
CA LYS A 395 5.70 9.24 -18.50
C LYS A 395 6.48 8.75 -19.72
N ASN A 396 6.94 9.67 -20.57
CA ASN A 396 7.44 9.37 -21.92
C ASN A 396 8.97 9.29 -22.00
N ALA A 397 9.70 9.41 -20.89
CA ALA A 397 11.16 9.28 -20.88
C ALA A 397 11.61 7.92 -21.45
N SER A 398 12.40 7.98 -22.52
CA SER A 398 13.00 6.86 -23.24
C SER A 398 14.13 6.21 -22.44
N THR A 399 14.37 4.93 -22.70
CA THR A 399 15.30 4.09 -21.94
C THR A 399 16.55 3.77 -22.76
N ASN A 400 17.72 4.00 -22.17
CA ASN A 400 19.05 3.55 -22.56
C ASN A 400 19.80 3.09 -21.30
N LEU A 401 20.33 1.85 -21.27
CA LEU A 401 20.99 1.23 -20.10
C LEU A 401 22.48 1.62 -19.93
N HIS A 402 23.08 2.27 -20.92
CA HIS A 402 24.53 2.53 -20.96
C HIS A 402 24.93 3.94 -20.48
N HIS A 403 23.99 4.72 -19.93
CA HIS A 403 24.32 6.01 -19.31
C HIS A 403 25.13 5.84 -18.01
N PRO A 404 25.79 6.92 -17.55
CA PRO A 404 26.44 6.97 -16.24
C PRO A 404 25.52 6.52 -15.10
N LEU A 405 26.08 5.81 -14.11
CA LEU A 405 25.27 5.22 -13.03
C LEU A 405 24.38 6.23 -12.27
N TYR A 406 24.83 7.48 -12.12
CA TYR A 406 24.06 8.49 -11.38
C TYR A 406 22.67 8.79 -11.97
N TYR A 407 22.47 8.59 -13.29
CA TYR A 407 21.17 8.76 -13.96
C TYR A 407 20.09 7.90 -13.32
N TYR A 408 20.46 6.69 -12.87
CA TYR A 408 19.53 5.73 -12.31
C TYR A 408 19.52 5.72 -10.80
N GLN A 409 20.56 6.26 -10.16
CA GLN A 409 20.69 6.24 -8.71
C GLN A 409 19.90 7.37 -8.08
N TRP A 410 20.23 8.62 -8.40
CA TRP A 410 19.82 9.76 -7.59
C TRP A 410 18.30 9.86 -7.44
N PHE A 411 17.53 9.70 -8.52
CA PHE A 411 16.07 9.59 -8.45
C PHE A 411 15.59 8.38 -7.64
N ASN A 412 16.09 7.18 -7.92
CA ASN A 412 15.62 5.94 -7.27
C ASN A 412 16.09 5.79 -5.80
N LEU A 413 16.99 6.66 -5.31
CA LEU A 413 17.32 6.74 -3.89
C LEU A 413 16.25 7.49 -3.09
N PHE A 414 15.48 8.40 -3.73
CA PHE A 414 14.30 9.01 -3.12
C PHE A 414 13.02 8.21 -3.44
N PHE A 415 12.94 7.65 -4.64
CA PHE A 415 11.74 6.99 -5.16
C PHE A 415 11.80 5.47 -5.06
N ASP A 416 10.81 4.87 -4.39
CA ASP A 416 10.67 3.41 -4.33
C ASP A 416 9.86 2.87 -5.50
N GLY A 417 10.55 2.48 -6.58
CA GLY A 417 9.96 1.92 -7.79
C GLY A 417 9.58 0.43 -7.73
N ARG A 418 9.86 -0.29 -6.63
CA ARG A 418 9.81 -1.77 -6.62
C ARG A 418 8.43 -2.31 -7.01
N ASN A 419 7.37 -1.71 -6.47
CA ASN A 419 5.99 -2.15 -6.63
C ASN A 419 5.15 -1.22 -7.53
N THR A 420 5.79 -0.32 -8.28
CA THR A 420 5.09 0.73 -9.04
C THR A 420 5.51 0.68 -10.51
N ARG A 421 4.59 1.06 -11.39
CA ARG A 421 4.83 1.12 -12.85
C ARG A 421 4.23 2.38 -13.42
N THR A 422 4.91 2.98 -14.39
CA THR A 422 4.37 4.09 -15.19
C THR A 422 3.16 3.60 -16.00
N PRO A 423 2.31 4.51 -16.51
CA PRO A 423 1.23 4.13 -17.44
C PRO A 423 1.71 3.35 -18.67
N LEU A 424 2.98 3.55 -19.07
CA LEU A 424 3.62 2.85 -20.19
C LEU A 424 4.32 1.54 -19.77
N GLY A 425 4.21 1.14 -18.50
CA GLY A 425 4.74 -0.13 -17.99
C GLY A 425 6.20 -0.11 -17.54
N ARG A 426 6.89 1.04 -17.56
CA ARG A 426 8.28 1.16 -17.09
C ARG A 426 8.34 0.92 -15.57
N ASN A 427 9.30 0.10 -15.15
CA ASN A 427 9.67 -0.10 -13.74
C ASN A 427 11.02 0.58 -13.47
N ASP A 428 11.01 1.72 -12.80
CA ASP A 428 12.24 2.50 -12.59
C ASP A 428 13.25 1.80 -11.67
N PHE A 429 12.79 0.97 -10.72
CA PHE A 429 13.68 0.18 -9.85
C PHE A 429 14.37 -0.96 -10.62
N GLN A 430 13.61 -1.71 -11.42
CA GLN A 430 14.19 -2.76 -12.28
C GLN A 430 15.14 -2.13 -13.29
N TYR A 431 14.77 -0.97 -13.83
CA TYR A 431 15.60 -0.26 -14.79
C TYR A 431 16.93 0.20 -14.18
N ALA A 432 16.93 0.70 -12.93
CA ALA A 432 18.16 1.00 -12.20
C ALA A 432 19.01 -0.25 -11.91
N ARG A 433 18.38 -1.39 -11.60
CA ARG A 433 19.07 -2.68 -11.46
C ARG A 433 19.72 -3.13 -12.75
N ASP A 434 18.99 -3.10 -13.86
CA ASP A 434 19.49 -3.52 -15.17
C ASP A 434 20.65 -2.62 -15.62
N ALA A 435 20.54 -1.30 -15.41
CA ALA A 435 21.61 -0.36 -15.70
C ALA A 435 22.85 -0.58 -14.81
N THR A 436 22.66 -0.90 -13.53
CA THR A 436 23.76 -1.25 -12.61
C THR A 436 24.53 -2.47 -13.10
N LEU A 437 23.82 -3.54 -13.46
CA LEU A 437 24.42 -4.77 -13.96
C LEU A 437 25.04 -4.60 -15.35
N THR A 438 24.44 -3.76 -16.19
CA THR A 438 24.98 -3.40 -17.51
C THR A 438 26.27 -2.61 -17.36
N ASN A 439 26.32 -1.60 -16.50
CA ASN A 439 27.54 -0.85 -16.21
C ASN A 439 28.68 -1.74 -15.70
N ARG A 440 28.37 -2.69 -14.80
CA ARG A 440 29.32 -3.72 -14.37
C ARG A 440 29.83 -4.55 -15.54
N GLN A 441 28.92 -4.99 -16.41
CA GLN A 441 29.27 -5.81 -17.58
C GLN A 441 30.12 -5.02 -18.58
N ASP A 442 29.81 -3.76 -18.84
CA ASP A 442 30.57 -2.88 -19.73
C ASP A 442 32.02 -2.72 -19.21
N CYS A 443 32.22 -2.56 -17.89
CA CYS A 443 33.59 -2.53 -17.32
C CYS A 443 34.33 -3.85 -17.56
N ILE A 444 33.66 -4.99 -17.36
CA ILE A 444 34.24 -6.34 -17.56
C ILE A 444 34.57 -6.56 -19.04
N ASP A 445 33.73 -6.10 -19.96
CA ASP A 445 33.93 -6.24 -21.39
C ASP A 445 35.11 -5.40 -21.88
N LEU A 446 35.23 -4.15 -21.39
CA LEU A 446 36.41 -3.31 -21.64
C LEU A 446 37.69 -3.96 -21.11
N TRP A 447 37.66 -4.46 -19.88
CA TRP A 447 38.77 -5.20 -19.29
C TRP A 447 39.14 -6.46 -20.05
N THR A 448 38.16 -7.27 -20.46
CA THR A 448 38.41 -8.52 -21.18
C THR A 448 38.96 -8.24 -22.58
N ALA A 449 38.52 -7.16 -23.22
CA ALA A 449 39.00 -6.75 -24.54
C ALA A 449 40.44 -6.25 -24.51
N ASP A 450 40.83 -5.47 -23.49
CA ASP A 450 42.20 -4.99 -23.30
C ASP A 450 42.56 -4.90 -21.80
N PRO A 451 42.99 -6.02 -21.18
CA PRO A 451 43.33 -6.04 -19.76
C PRO A 451 44.51 -5.13 -19.39
N GLY A 452 45.34 -4.77 -20.38
CA GLY A 452 46.49 -3.88 -20.21
C GLY A 452 46.09 -2.41 -20.16
N GLU A 453 45.07 -2.01 -20.93
CA GLU A 453 44.51 -0.65 -20.91
C GLU A 453 43.58 -0.44 -19.69
N TYR A 454 42.77 -1.45 -19.36
CA TYR A 454 41.71 -1.36 -18.35
C TYR A 454 42.04 -2.15 -17.08
N ASN A 455 43.29 -2.10 -16.62
CA ASN A 455 43.80 -2.92 -15.51
C ASN A 455 43.16 -2.62 -14.14
N THR A 456 42.53 -1.44 -14.00
CA THR A 456 41.76 -1.05 -12.82
C THR A 456 40.46 -1.85 -12.71
N TYR A 457 39.91 -2.30 -13.85
CA TYR A 457 38.70 -3.09 -13.90
C TYR A 457 38.99 -4.58 -13.70
N ASP A 458 38.05 -5.28 -13.06
CA ASP A 458 37.92 -6.73 -13.05
C ASP A 458 36.49 -7.12 -12.61
N TYR A 459 36.25 -8.39 -12.29
CA TYR A 459 34.93 -8.86 -11.87
C TYR A 459 34.37 -8.16 -10.62
N ASP A 460 35.21 -7.71 -9.69
CA ASP A 460 34.83 -7.06 -8.44
C ASP A 460 35.39 -5.62 -8.36
N SER A 461 35.86 -5.07 -9.48
CA SER A 461 36.40 -3.72 -9.59
C SER A 461 35.75 -3.07 -10.82
N TRP A 462 34.65 -2.36 -10.62
CA TRP A 462 33.82 -1.78 -11.68
C TRP A 462 33.10 -0.53 -11.18
N GLY A 463 32.47 0.25 -12.07
CA GLY A 463 31.62 1.37 -11.69
C GLY A 463 32.00 2.66 -12.41
N MET A 464 31.35 2.92 -13.55
CA MET A 464 31.56 4.11 -14.36
C MET A 464 30.47 5.14 -14.10
N THR A 465 30.86 6.36 -13.72
CA THR A 465 29.95 7.50 -13.63
C THR A 465 30.69 8.82 -13.89
N ALA A 466 29.97 9.95 -13.87
CA ALA A 466 30.59 11.27 -13.95
C ALA A 466 31.43 11.56 -12.69
N ALA A 467 32.69 11.95 -12.89
CA ALA A 467 33.60 12.32 -11.81
C ALA A 467 34.81 13.13 -12.33
N THR A 468 35.62 13.66 -11.41
CA THR A 468 36.80 14.44 -11.79
C THR A 468 37.95 13.57 -12.30
N ARG A 469 38.55 13.99 -13.41
CA ARG A 469 39.92 13.63 -13.86
C ARG A 469 40.66 14.93 -14.14
N SER A 470 42.00 14.95 -14.06
CA SER A 470 42.82 16.15 -14.26
C SER A 470 42.28 17.05 -15.39
N ASP A 471 41.78 18.22 -15.00
CA ASP A 471 41.34 19.34 -15.83
C ASP A 471 40.08 19.18 -16.71
N ASP A 472 39.37 18.04 -16.68
CA ASP A 472 38.09 17.87 -17.41
C ASP A 472 37.06 17.02 -16.62
N TYR A 473 35.88 17.57 -16.37
CA TYR A 473 34.72 16.84 -15.82
C TYR A 473 33.95 16.27 -17.00
N SER A 474 34.09 14.97 -17.26
CA SER A 474 33.41 14.33 -18.38
C SER A 474 32.51 13.20 -17.89
N ALA A 475 31.28 13.19 -18.42
CA ALA A 475 30.24 12.21 -18.10
C ALA A 475 30.40 10.91 -18.91
N GLU A 476 31.33 10.83 -19.87
CA GLU A 476 31.47 9.71 -20.80
C GLU A 476 32.89 9.13 -20.73
N HIS A 477 33.17 8.28 -19.74
CA HIS A 477 34.52 7.79 -19.51
C HIS A 477 34.63 6.26 -19.56
N ASN A 478 34.87 5.75 -20.78
CA ASN A 478 35.42 4.42 -21.04
C ASN A 478 36.96 4.45 -20.92
N ASN A 479 37.49 5.08 -19.87
CA ASN A 479 38.91 5.46 -19.73
C ASN A 479 39.64 4.70 -18.59
N GLY A 480 39.00 3.66 -18.04
CA GLY A 480 39.53 2.80 -16.98
C GLY A 480 39.41 3.35 -15.56
N ASP A 481 38.70 4.46 -15.35
CA ASP A 481 38.46 5.03 -14.03
C ASP A 481 37.34 4.29 -13.29
N ILE A 482 37.54 4.06 -11.99
CA ILE A 482 36.50 3.54 -11.10
C ILE A 482 36.01 4.64 -10.17
N ASN A 483 34.69 4.66 -9.96
CA ASN A 483 34.01 5.56 -9.04
C ASN A 483 33.33 4.78 -7.90
N PRO A 484 34.04 4.53 -6.78
CA PRO A 484 33.53 3.67 -5.72
C PRO A 484 32.25 4.18 -5.05
N PHE A 485 32.05 5.50 -5.00
CA PHE A 485 30.82 6.08 -4.46
C PHE A 485 29.58 5.64 -5.24
N ALA A 486 29.66 5.56 -6.57
CA ALA A 486 28.57 5.13 -7.42
C ALA A 486 28.31 3.62 -7.27
N VAL A 487 29.36 2.82 -7.06
CA VAL A 487 29.19 1.41 -6.72
C VAL A 487 28.40 1.28 -5.43
N ALA A 488 28.83 1.97 -4.37
CA ALA A 488 28.16 1.96 -3.07
C ALA A 488 26.71 2.49 -3.16
N ALA A 489 26.47 3.55 -3.94
CA ALA A 489 25.13 4.09 -4.20
C ALA A 489 24.21 3.13 -4.96
N SER A 490 24.74 2.06 -5.55
CA SER A 490 23.97 1.03 -6.25
C SER A 490 23.52 -0.13 -5.35
N MET A 491 23.83 -0.09 -4.05
CA MET A 491 23.57 -1.18 -3.11
C MET A 491 22.12 -1.72 -3.13
N PRO A 492 21.06 -0.88 -3.20
CA PRO A 492 19.69 -1.39 -3.26
C PRO A 492 19.36 -2.18 -4.53
N PHE A 493 20.10 -1.94 -5.62
CA PHE A 493 19.80 -2.48 -6.94
C PHE A 493 20.55 -3.79 -7.23
N ALA A 494 21.80 -3.93 -6.76
CA ALA A 494 22.65 -5.10 -6.97
C ALA A 494 23.49 -5.43 -5.71
N PRO A 495 22.86 -5.84 -4.60
CA PRO A 495 23.52 -5.86 -3.29
C PRO A 495 24.69 -6.85 -3.18
N THR A 496 24.62 -7.98 -3.89
CA THR A 496 25.70 -8.98 -3.86
C THR A 496 26.92 -8.47 -4.63
N GLU A 497 26.71 -7.98 -5.84
CA GLU A 497 27.74 -7.46 -6.73
C GLU A 497 28.40 -6.21 -6.14
N VAL A 498 27.60 -5.31 -5.56
CA VAL A 498 28.07 -4.08 -4.93
C VAL A 498 28.86 -4.37 -3.65
N LEU A 499 28.38 -5.26 -2.78
CA LEU A 499 29.10 -5.59 -1.55
C LEU A 499 30.44 -6.26 -1.84
N ASN A 500 30.49 -7.16 -2.81
CA ASN A 500 31.74 -7.78 -3.26
C ASN A 500 32.70 -6.73 -3.80
N ALA A 501 32.21 -5.81 -4.63
CA ALA A 501 33.05 -4.75 -5.18
C ALA A 501 33.58 -3.78 -4.12
N MET A 502 32.75 -3.31 -3.20
CA MET A 502 33.18 -2.45 -2.09
C MET A 502 34.25 -3.12 -1.23
N LYS A 503 34.06 -4.41 -0.88
CA LYS A 503 35.05 -5.18 -0.12
C LYS A 503 36.34 -5.36 -0.91
N HIS A 504 36.24 -5.71 -2.19
CA HIS A 504 37.38 -5.87 -3.07
C HIS A 504 38.23 -4.60 -3.12
N MET A 505 37.58 -3.46 -3.37
CA MET A 505 38.25 -2.16 -3.41
C MET A 505 38.91 -1.79 -2.09
N TYR A 506 38.22 -2.02 -0.97
CA TYR A 506 38.76 -1.76 0.37
C TYR A 506 39.95 -2.66 0.73
N PHE A 507 39.85 -3.97 0.50
CA PHE A 507 40.90 -4.90 0.90
C PHE A 507 42.10 -4.88 -0.04
N ARG A 508 41.86 -4.88 -1.35
CA ARG A 508 42.92 -4.93 -2.36
C ARG A 508 43.67 -3.62 -2.47
N PHE A 509 42.97 -2.50 -2.56
CA PHE A 509 43.58 -1.21 -2.88
C PHE A 509 43.81 -0.32 -1.65
N TYR A 510 43.37 -0.73 -0.46
CA TYR A 510 43.66 -0.01 0.80
C TYR A 510 44.33 -0.88 1.86
N LYS A 511 43.71 -1.97 2.34
CA LYS A 511 44.26 -2.74 3.48
C LYS A 511 45.52 -3.55 3.16
N ASN A 512 45.55 -4.25 2.03
CA ASN A 512 46.62 -5.19 1.72
C ASN A 512 47.82 -4.53 1.03
N GLY A 513 47.67 -3.28 0.57
CA GLY A 513 48.69 -2.51 -0.13
C GLY A 513 49.05 -3.11 -1.48
N PHE A 514 48.84 -2.36 -2.57
CA PHE A 514 49.46 -2.73 -3.83
C PHE A 514 50.97 -2.43 -3.73
N PRO A 515 51.88 -3.39 -4.02
CA PRO A 515 53.32 -3.22 -3.77
C PRO A 515 53.98 -2.03 -4.48
N GLU A 516 53.32 -1.45 -5.49
CA GLU A 516 53.87 -0.42 -6.36
C GLU A 516 53.14 0.94 -6.30
N ASN A 517 52.08 1.12 -5.48
CA ASN A 517 51.39 2.41 -5.43
C ASN A 517 50.64 2.69 -4.10
N PRO A 518 50.89 3.84 -3.42
CA PRO A 518 50.35 4.11 -2.08
C PRO A 518 49.01 4.87 -2.01
N GLY A 519 48.32 5.20 -3.10
CA GLY A 519 47.06 5.97 -3.03
C GLY A 519 45.82 5.08 -3.05
N SER A 520 45.14 5.05 -1.92
CA SER A 520 44.07 4.12 -1.63
C SER A 520 42.71 4.57 -2.15
N ALA A 521 41.91 3.62 -2.65
CA ALA A 521 40.48 3.80 -2.94
C ALA A 521 39.63 4.18 -1.71
N TRP A 522 40.26 4.25 -0.53
CA TRP A 522 39.64 4.51 0.77
C TRP A 522 40.46 5.49 1.63
N SER A 523 39.78 6.41 2.31
CA SER A 523 40.28 7.33 3.32
C SER A 523 39.73 6.96 4.69
N ASP A 524 40.59 6.97 5.71
CA ASP A 524 40.17 6.71 7.10
C ASP A 524 39.21 7.76 7.65
N ARG A 525 39.11 8.93 7.01
CA ARG A 525 38.24 10.01 7.46
C ARG A 525 36.83 9.90 6.88
N TYR A 526 36.73 9.80 5.55
CA TYR A 526 35.44 9.88 4.84
C TYR A 526 35.08 8.64 4.02
N GLY A 527 35.94 7.63 3.99
CA GLY A 527 35.67 6.38 3.29
C GLY A 527 36.11 6.45 1.83
N PHE A 528 35.30 5.95 0.91
CA PHE A 528 35.66 5.82 -0.49
C PHE A 528 36.07 7.15 -1.17
N CYS A 529 37.09 7.12 -2.03
CA CYS A 529 37.41 8.25 -2.92
C CYS A 529 36.33 8.47 -3.98
N GLN A 530 36.36 9.64 -4.62
CA GLN A 530 35.50 9.93 -5.76
C GLN A 530 35.92 9.08 -6.99
N THR A 531 37.21 9.07 -7.30
CA THR A 531 37.74 8.36 -8.47
C THR A 531 39.13 7.80 -8.19
N TYR A 532 39.43 6.61 -8.72
CA TYR A 532 40.80 6.12 -8.84
C TYR A 532 41.02 5.32 -10.13
N ASN A 533 42.28 5.25 -10.56
CA ASN A 533 42.77 4.45 -11.68
C ASN A 533 44.17 3.96 -11.33
N ILE A 534 44.43 2.66 -11.38
CA ILE A 534 45.74 2.12 -10.96
C ILE A 534 46.80 2.20 -12.07
N GLY A 535 46.36 2.31 -13.31
CA GLY A 535 47.10 2.71 -14.49
C GLY A 535 48.24 1.81 -14.99
N SER A 536 48.34 1.66 -16.31
CA SER A 536 49.47 1.00 -17.00
C SER A 536 49.77 1.51 -18.41
N THR A 537 49.05 2.52 -18.92
CA THR A 537 49.13 2.99 -20.31
C THR A 537 48.91 4.52 -20.43
N PRO A 538 49.13 5.13 -21.62
CA PRO A 538 49.01 6.58 -21.81
C PRO A 538 47.61 7.19 -21.57
N ASN A 539 46.51 6.44 -21.75
CA ASN A 539 45.15 6.94 -21.45
C ASN A 539 44.65 6.52 -20.05
N ALA A 540 45.37 5.64 -19.37
CA ALA A 540 45.13 5.26 -17.98
C ALA A 540 46.43 5.43 -17.16
N PRO A 541 46.99 6.65 -17.01
CA PRO A 541 48.00 6.87 -15.99
C PRO A 541 47.38 6.67 -14.61
N TYR A 542 48.21 6.23 -13.65
CA TYR A 542 47.80 6.18 -12.26
C TYR A 542 47.17 7.51 -11.83
N TYR A 543 45.96 7.45 -11.29
CA TYR A 543 45.18 8.60 -10.89
C TYR A 543 44.41 8.31 -9.59
N LEU A 544 44.37 9.30 -8.71
CA LEU A 544 43.51 9.32 -7.53
C LEU A 544 42.94 10.73 -7.44
N SER A 545 41.63 10.84 -7.23
CA SER A 545 40.98 12.14 -7.09
C SER A 545 41.60 12.93 -5.93
N SER A 546 41.93 14.20 -6.17
CA SER A 546 42.52 15.09 -5.15
C SER A 546 41.50 15.58 -4.12
N GLY A 547 40.21 15.43 -4.42
CA GLY A 547 39.09 15.83 -3.58
C GLY A 547 37.85 14.99 -3.83
N ASN A 548 36.85 15.22 -2.97
CA ASN A 548 35.54 14.59 -3.05
C ASN A 548 34.45 15.66 -3.00
N ALA A 549 33.26 15.32 -3.49
CA ALA A 549 32.10 16.20 -3.42
C ALA A 549 31.04 15.69 -2.44
N GLY A 550 30.30 16.64 -1.84
CA GLY A 550 29.18 16.30 -0.96
C GLY A 550 28.08 15.51 -1.68
N PHE A 551 27.85 15.78 -2.96
CA PHE A 551 26.87 15.06 -3.76
C PHE A 551 27.27 13.63 -4.16
N ASP A 552 28.50 13.20 -3.85
CA ASP A 552 28.93 11.80 -4.00
C ASP A 552 28.60 10.99 -2.73
N TYR A 553 28.84 11.58 -1.56
CA TYR A 553 28.67 10.92 -0.26
C TYR A 553 27.22 10.82 0.21
N GLY A 554 26.38 11.79 -0.14
CA GLY A 554 24.95 11.76 0.18
C GLY A 554 24.27 10.48 -0.34
N PRO A 555 24.41 10.16 -1.63
CA PRO A 555 23.94 8.92 -2.23
C PRO A 555 24.42 7.64 -1.54
N ILE A 556 25.69 7.58 -1.06
CA ILE A 556 26.19 6.41 -0.30
C ILE A 556 25.34 6.19 0.95
N VAL A 557 25.16 7.23 1.78
CA VAL A 557 24.40 7.13 3.02
C VAL A 557 22.96 6.72 2.73
N MET A 558 22.31 7.38 1.76
CA MET A 558 20.93 7.09 1.39
C MET A 558 20.75 5.65 0.86
N ALA A 559 21.67 5.18 0.01
CA ALA A 559 21.62 3.86 -0.59
C ALA A 559 21.79 2.74 0.43
N LEU A 560 22.79 2.88 1.33
CA LEU A 560 23.06 1.90 2.36
C LEU A 560 21.91 1.84 3.38
N GLU A 561 21.34 2.97 3.78
CA GLU A 561 20.19 2.99 4.68
C GLU A 561 18.92 2.45 3.99
N ASN A 562 18.66 2.78 2.72
CA ASN A 562 17.54 2.21 1.99
C ASN A 562 17.64 0.69 1.83
N TYR A 563 18.84 0.18 1.56
CA TYR A 563 19.10 -1.26 1.51
C TYR A 563 18.78 -1.94 2.85
N ARG A 564 19.16 -1.32 3.97
CA ARG A 564 18.97 -1.90 5.32
C ARG A 564 17.53 -1.82 5.81
N THR A 565 16.90 -0.66 5.67
CA THR A 565 15.62 -0.34 6.34
C THR A 565 14.57 0.24 5.41
N GLY A 566 14.97 0.76 4.26
CA GLY A 566 14.10 1.55 3.39
C GLY A 566 13.74 2.92 3.97
N PHE A 567 14.47 3.42 4.97
CA PHE A 567 14.12 4.64 5.70
C PHE A 567 13.90 5.85 4.79
N VAL A 568 14.76 6.07 3.79
CA VAL A 568 14.63 7.23 2.91
C VAL A 568 13.37 7.10 2.06
N TRP A 569 13.18 5.93 1.45
CA TRP A 569 11.96 5.60 0.70
C TRP A 569 10.69 5.75 1.52
N GLN A 570 10.66 5.24 2.76
CA GLN A 570 9.46 5.28 3.60
C GLN A 570 8.98 6.71 3.83
N HIS A 571 9.88 7.63 4.17
CA HIS A 571 9.51 9.03 4.43
C HIS A 571 9.23 9.80 3.14
N ALA A 572 10.08 9.65 2.12
CA ALA A 572 9.89 10.27 0.82
C ALA A 572 8.54 9.90 0.20
N MET A 573 8.21 8.60 0.17
CA MET A 573 6.98 8.08 -0.42
C MET A 573 5.75 8.35 0.45
N ASN A 574 5.91 8.67 1.74
CA ASN A 574 4.79 9.03 2.60
C ASN A 574 4.33 10.49 2.41
N SER A 575 5.17 11.33 1.79
CA SER A 575 4.82 12.72 1.47
C SER A 575 3.56 12.82 0.62
N GLU A 576 2.69 13.76 0.97
CA GLU A 576 1.48 14.06 0.19
C GLU A 576 1.78 14.62 -1.20
N TYR A 577 2.89 15.35 -1.37
CA TYR A 577 3.29 15.90 -2.67
C TYR A 577 3.75 14.78 -3.61
N VAL A 578 4.50 13.81 -3.09
CA VAL A 578 4.92 12.63 -3.87
C VAL A 578 3.70 11.78 -4.22
N LYS A 579 2.81 11.47 -3.27
CA LYS A 579 1.57 10.73 -3.55
C LYS A 579 0.71 11.43 -4.60
N ALA A 580 0.57 12.76 -4.51
CA ALA A 580 -0.15 13.56 -5.51
C ALA A 580 0.51 13.49 -6.89
N ALA A 581 1.85 13.57 -6.96
CA ALA A 581 2.61 13.42 -8.20
C ALA A 581 2.33 12.06 -8.85
N LEU A 582 2.46 10.98 -8.09
CA LEU A 582 2.31 9.61 -8.58
C LEU A 582 0.89 9.35 -9.11
N TYR A 583 -0.13 9.85 -8.41
CA TYR A 583 -1.50 9.81 -8.90
C TYR A 583 -1.68 10.57 -10.22
N ARG A 584 -1.16 11.81 -10.32
CA ARG A 584 -1.28 12.66 -11.52
C ARG A 584 -0.52 12.11 -12.72
N ILE A 585 0.64 11.48 -12.47
CA ILE A 585 1.41 10.73 -13.47
C ILE A 585 0.64 9.48 -13.92
N GLY A 586 -0.30 8.97 -13.12
CA GLY A 586 -1.04 7.74 -13.41
C GLY A 586 -0.25 6.48 -13.05
N MET A 587 0.63 6.56 -12.07
CA MET A 587 1.37 5.38 -11.61
C MET A 587 0.42 4.35 -10.99
N THR A 588 0.68 3.08 -11.26
CA THR A 588 -0.13 1.97 -10.74
C THR A 588 -0.09 1.91 -9.21
N GLY A 589 -1.24 1.64 -8.59
CA GLY A 589 -1.35 1.47 -7.13
C GLY A 589 -1.54 2.75 -6.32
N TYR A 590 -1.69 3.92 -6.96
CA TYR A 590 -1.92 5.19 -6.28
C TYR A 590 -3.33 5.73 -6.55
N SER A 591 -4.03 6.10 -5.48
CA SER A 591 -5.33 6.77 -5.53
C SER A 591 -5.16 8.29 -5.49
N ALA A 592 -6.24 9.01 -5.78
CA ALA A 592 -6.27 10.47 -5.68
C ALA A 592 -5.74 10.92 -4.30
N PRO A 593 -4.93 11.99 -4.23
CA PRO A 593 -4.53 12.59 -2.97
C PRO A 593 -5.78 13.08 -2.19
N PRO A 594 -5.63 13.46 -0.89
CA PRO A 594 -6.74 14.00 -0.11
C PRO A 594 -7.50 15.11 -0.86
N ALA A 595 -8.78 15.24 -0.54
CA ALA A 595 -9.73 16.18 -1.16
C ALA A 595 -9.13 17.58 -1.35
N GLU A 596 -9.60 18.32 -2.35
CA GLU A 596 -9.18 19.72 -2.54
C GLU A 596 -9.47 20.55 -1.28
N ASN A 597 -8.63 21.55 -1.00
CA ASN A 597 -8.83 22.47 0.12
C ASN A 597 -10.16 23.21 -0.05
N LEU A 598 -11.16 22.83 0.74
CA LEU A 598 -12.53 23.33 0.69
C LEU A 598 -12.62 24.83 1.00
N ALA A 599 -11.65 25.37 1.74
CA ALA A 599 -11.62 26.76 2.14
C ALA A 599 -11.01 27.68 1.05
N GLN A 600 -10.35 27.13 0.04
CA GLN A 600 -9.61 27.92 -0.94
C GLN A 600 -10.52 28.86 -1.72
N GLY A 601 -10.19 30.15 -1.74
CA GLY A 601 -10.90 31.17 -2.52
C GLY A 601 -12.34 31.43 -2.05
N LYS A 602 -12.71 30.93 -0.87
CA LYS A 602 -14.04 31.09 -0.29
C LYS A 602 -14.21 32.42 0.41
N THR A 603 -15.46 32.81 0.65
CA THR A 603 -15.77 34.03 1.40
C THR A 603 -15.32 33.86 2.85
N CYS A 604 -14.47 34.78 3.32
CA CYS A 604 -13.89 34.73 4.65
C CYS A 604 -14.11 36.04 5.41
N ALA A 605 -14.03 35.96 6.72
CA ALA A 605 -14.15 37.08 7.63
C ALA A 605 -13.20 36.90 8.81
N ALA A 606 -12.83 37.99 9.46
CA ALA A 606 -12.09 37.97 10.71
C ALA A 606 -12.62 39.04 11.65
N SER A 607 -12.38 38.87 12.96
CA SER A 607 -12.74 39.86 13.97
C SER A 607 -11.99 41.17 13.82
N SER A 608 -10.77 41.13 13.28
CA SER A 608 -9.94 42.30 12.95
C SER A 608 -8.89 41.94 11.90
N VAL A 609 -8.24 42.96 11.34
CA VAL A 609 -7.16 42.86 10.37
C VAL A 609 -6.12 43.93 10.69
N TYR A 610 -4.86 43.52 10.86
CA TYR A 610 -3.75 44.45 11.00
C TYR A 610 -3.12 44.77 9.63
N GLY A 611 -3.14 46.04 9.24
CA GLY A 611 -2.54 46.49 7.98
C GLY A 611 -3.17 45.84 6.74
N SER A 612 -2.34 45.27 5.86
CA SER A 612 -2.76 44.57 4.63
C SER A 612 -2.97 43.06 4.82
N SER A 613 -2.83 42.54 6.05
CA SER A 613 -2.87 41.11 6.37
C SER A 613 -4.30 40.59 6.52
N ALA A 614 -5.08 40.66 5.43
CA ALA A 614 -6.51 40.36 5.40
C ALA A 614 -6.83 38.89 5.71
N ALA A 615 -8.09 38.59 6.05
CA ALA A 615 -8.54 37.22 6.31
C ALA A 615 -8.31 36.28 5.12
N ALA A 616 -8.46 36.79 3.89
CA ALA A 616 -8.28 36.02 2.66
C ALA A 616 -6.89 35.42 2.51
N ASN A 617 -5.86 36.09 3.05
CA ASN A 617 -4.46 35.64 3.02
C ASN A 617 -4.23 34.32 3.78
N ALA A 618 -5.12 33.93 4.68
CA ALA A 618 -5.02 32.63 5.35
C ALA A 618 -5.78 31.52 4.60
N PHE A 619 -6.55 31.83 3.55
CA PHE A 619 -7.41 30.90 2.82
C PHE A 619 -7.13 30.90 1.31
N ASP A 620 -6.00 31.44 0.87
CA ASP A 620 -5.61 31.55 -0.54
C ASP A 620 -4.69 30.41 -1.01
N ASP A 621 -4.31 29.51 -0.10
CA ASP A 621 -3.25 28.51 -0.26
C ASP A 621 -1.87 29.10 -0.56
N ASP A 622 -1.66 30.37 -0.19
CA ASP A 622 -0.37 31.01 -0.20
C ASP A 622 0.23 31.17 1.19
N LEU A 623 1.01 30.16 1.62
CA LEU A 623 1.74 30.19 2.88
C LEU A 623 2.83 31.29 2.97
N MET A 624 2.98 32.12 1.93
CA MET A 624 3.81 33.34 1.92
C MET A 624 3.02 34.61 2.24
N THR A 625 1.70 34.51 2.43
CA THR A 625 0.88 35.59 2.96
C THR A 625 0.15 35.13 4.21
N ALA A 626 -0.16 36.07 5.12
CA ALA A 626 -0.78 35.73 6.39
C ALA A 626 -1.96 36.66 6.69
N TRP A 627 -2.93 36.13 7.43
CA TRP A 627 -3.83 36.95 8.22
C TRP A 627 -3.13 37.37 9.52
N GLU A 628 -3.30 38.63 9.90
CA GLU A 628 -2.86 39.14 11.21
C GLU A 628 -4.00 39.88 11.92
N SER A 629 -4.19 39.58 13.20
CA SER A 629 -5.17 40.28 14.04
C SER A 629 -4.62 41.57 14.64
N ASP A 630 -5.52 42.43 15.12
CA ASP A 630 -5.15 43.59 15.92
C ASP A 630 -4.29 43.24 17.15
N LEU A 631 -3.31 44.09 17.43
CA LEU A 631 -2.30 43.90 18.47
C LEU A 631 -2.89 43.92 19.89
N SER A 632 -3.96 44.67 20.14
CA SER A 632 -4.48 44.94 21.50
C SER A 632 -5.70 44.11 21.90
N ALA A 633 -6.34 43.40 20.98
CA ALA A 633 -7.60 42.69 21.25
C ALA A 633 -7.40 41.16 21.39
N SER A 634 -8.08 40.55 22.36
CA SER A 634 -8.22 39.10 22.56
C SER A 634 -9.50 38.84 23.34
N PRO A 635 -10.34 37.83 22.99
CA PRO A 635 -10.15 36.85 21.92
C PRO A 635 -10.28 37.46 20.52
N GLN A 636 -9.80 36.74 19.50
CA GLN A 636 -9.92 37.07 18.07
C GLN A 636 -10.32 35.83 17.29
N TRP A 637 -10.88 35.99 16.10
CA TRP A 637 -11.26 34.87 15.26
C TRP A 637 -11.10 35.17 13.78
N ILE A 638 -10.91 34.10 13.01
CA ILE A 638 -10.94 34.09 11.56
C ILE A 638 -11.83 32.94 11.09
N SER A 639 -12.71 33.19 10.13
CA SER A 639 -13.71 32.23 9.65
C SER A 639 -13.82 32.21 8.12
N VAL A 640 -14.34 31.10 7.60
CA VAL A 640 -14.64 30.88 6.18
C VAL A 640 -16.04 30.29 6.02
N ASP A 641 -16.79 30.75 5.02
CA ASP A 641 -18.02 30.11 4.50
C ASP A 641 -17.63 29.22 3.33
N LEU A 642 -17.69 27.90 3.52
CA LEU A 642 -17.39 26.90 2.51
C LEU A 642 -18.40 26.93 1.34
N GLY A 643 -19.52 27.66 1.49
CA GLY A 643 -20.56 27.90 0.50
C GLY A 643 -21.74 26.93 0.62
N ARG A 644 -21.49 25.74 1.16
CA ARG A 644 -22.48 24.69 1.49
C ARG A 644 -21.96 23.83 2.64
N LEU A 645 -22.77 22.87 3.10
CA LEU A 645 -22.37 21.90 4.11
C LEU A 645 -21.38 20.86 3.54
N TYR A 646 -20.33 20.58 4.29
CA TYR A 646 -19.32 19.56 3.99
C TYR A 646 -19.06 18.70 5.23
N ALA A 647 -18.88 17.39 5.03
CA ALA A 647 -18.30 16.50 6.03
C ALA A 647 -16.77 16.69 6.04
N VAL A 648 -16.33 17.64 6.85
CA VAL A 648 -14.93 18.00 7.06
C VAL A 648 -14.23 16.89 7.85
N SER A 649 -13.18 16.33 7.27
CA SER A 649 -12.35 15.25 7.82
C SER A 649 -11.09 15.76 8.51
N SER A 650 -10.56 16.92 8.11
CA SER A 650 -9.42 17.54 8.78
C SER A 650 -9.32 19.04 8.52
N ALA A 651 -8.54 19.69 9.36
CA ALA A 651 -8.10 21.06 9.17
C ALA A 651 -6.62 21.21 9.51
N GLU A 652 -5.89 21.97 8.70
CA GLU A 652 -4.47 22.29 8.90
C GLU A 652 -4.33 23.79 9.14
N LEU A 653 -3.67 24.15 10.23
CA LEU A 653 -3.41 25.54 10.60
C LEU A 653 -1.90 25.78 10.56
N TYR A 654 -1.47 26.79 9.82
CA TYR A 654 -0.07 27.15 9.67
C TYR A 654 0.22 28.44 10.42
N TRP A 655 0.80 28.33 11.61
CA TRP A 655 1.02 29.45 12.51
C TRP A 655 2.39 30.08 12.31
N SER A 656 2.45 31.42 12.36
CA SER A 656 3.73 32.13 12.50
C SER A 656 4.25 32.04 13.95
N SER A 657 5.39 32.69 14.22
CA SER A 657 5.91 32.85 15.59
C SER A 657 4.96 33.63 16.51
N ALA A 658 4.02 34.40 15.97
CA ALA A 658 2.94 35.07 16.70
C ALA A 658 1.65 34.23 16.73
N CYS A 659 1.78 32.95 17.09
CA CYS A 659 0.67 31.99 17.13
C CYS A 659 -0.31 32.19 18.29
N ALA A 660 -1.43 31.47 18.25
CA ALA A 660 -2.27 31.29 19.42
C ALA A 660 -1.70 30.17 20.31
N LYS A 661 -1.39 30.50 21.56
CA LYS A 661 -1.10 29.50 22.61
C LYS A 661 -2.36 28.71 22.96
N SER A 662 -3.50 29.40 23.06
CA SER A 662 -4.79 28.74 23.27
C SER A 662 -5.79 29.15 22.19
N TYR A 663 -6.41 28.19 21.51
CA TYR A 663 -7.41 28.43 20.48
C TYR A 663 -8.40 27.27 20.38
N LYS A 664 -9.51 27.51 19.68
CA LYS A 664 -10.48 26.48 19.30
C LYS A 664 -10.65 26.44 17.79
N PHE A 665 -10.75 25.25 17.23
CA PHE A 665 -11.31 25.09 15.89
C PHE A 665 -12.81 24.84 16.05
N GLN A 666 -13.64 25.67 15.43
CA GLN A 666 -15.09 25.65 15.57
C GLN A 666 -15.76 25.55 14.21
N TYR A 667 -16.98 25.01 14.18
CA TYR A 667 -17.80 24.90 12.98
C TYR A 667 -19.26 25.29 13.23
N SER A 668 -19.97 25.61 12.16
CA SER A 668 -21.38 26.00 12.18
C SER A 668 -22.07 25.69 10.84
N SER A 669 -23.38 25.44 10.87
CA SER A 669 -24.22 25.30 9.67
C SER A 669 -24.87 26.61 9.24
N ASP A 670 -25.01 27.58 10.15
CA ASP A 670 -25.84 28.78 9.98
C ASP A 670 -25.11 30.11 10.31
N ASN A 671 -23.82 30.03 10.65
CA ASN A 671 -22.97 31.16 11.08
C ASN A 671 -23.40 31.83 12.39
N ALA A 672 -24.42 31.30 13.08
CA ALA A 672 -24.96 31.84 14.33
C ALA A 672 -24.64 30.92 15.51
N ASN A 673 -24.85 29.61 15.33
CA ASN A 673 -24.64 28.58 16.33
C ASN A 673 -23.31 27.86 16.06
N TRP A 674 -22.35 28.00 16.96
CA TRP A 674 -20.99 27.47 16.80
C TRP A 674 -20.71 26.32 17.75
N VAL A 675 -20.06 25.27 17.24
CA VAL A 675 -19.67 24.07 17.98
C VAL A 675 -18.14 23.95 18.02
N ASP A 676 -17.58 23.56 19.16
CA ASP A 676 -16.16 23.30 19.34
C ASP A 676 -15.80 21.92 18.78
N ALA A 677 -14.99 21.87 17.71
CA ALA A 677 -14.42 20.61 17.23
C ALA A 677 -13.12 20.27 17.95
N VAL A 678 -12.26 21.27 18.20
CA VAL A 678 -10.98 21.10 18.90
C VAL A 678 -10.76 22.28 19.85
N SER A 679 -10.15 22.00 21.01
CA SER A 679 -9.62 23.02 21.93
C SER A 679 -8.14 22.74 22.21
N VAL A 680 -7.29 23.73 21.99
CA VAL A 680 -5.83 23.68 22.21
C VAL A 680 -5.46 24.71 23.27
N THR A 681 -4.57 24.34 24.20
CA THR A 681 -4.07 25.22 25.29
C THR A 681 -2.55 25.39 25.32
N THR A 682 -1.83 24.66 24.45
CA THR A 682 -0.36 24.63 24.39
C THR A 682 0.14 24.75 22.96
N GLY A 683 -0.55 25.56 22.14
CA GLY A 683 -0.20 25.79 20.75
C GLY A 683 1.20 26.41 20.59
N THR A 684 1.89 26.00 19.54
CA THR A 684 3.23 26.46 19.15
C THR A 684 3.21 26.99 17.72
N ALA A 685 4.29 27.64 17.29
CA ALA A 685 4.47 28.03 15.89
C ALA A 685 4.64 26.79 15.00
N GLY A 686 4.39 26.93 13.69
CA GLY A 686 4.45 25.83 12.73
C GLY A 686 3.07 25.27 12.38
N ALA A 687 3.05 24.07 11.82
CA ALA A 687 1.82 23.41 11.40
C ALA A 687 1.10 22.73 12.58
N ALA A 688 -0.21 22.96 12.69
CA ALA A 688 -1.10 22.23 13.59
C ALA A 688 -2.16 21.49 12.76
N LEU A 689 -2.05 20.17 12.74
CA LEU A 689 -2.96 19.28 12.02
C LEU A 689 -4.05 18.76 12.97
N HIS A 690 -5.31 18.93 12.56
CA HIS A 690 -6.48 18.43 13.28
C HIS A 690 -7.23 17.45 12.40
N SER A 691 -7.39 16.21 12.86
CA SER A 691 -8.22 15.20 12.19
C SER A 691 -9.51 14.97 12.96
N PHE A 692 -10.61 14.80 12.23
CA PHE A 692 -11.94 14.63 12.80
C PHE A 692 -12.45 13.22 12.52
N SER A 693 -12.62 12.42 13.58
CA SER A 693 -13.25 11.10 13.52
C SER A 693 -14.24 10.97 14.69
N PRO A 694 -15.56 11.00 14.43
CA PRO A 694 -16.18 11.12 13.11
C PRO A 694 -15.97 12.51 12.47
N LYS A 695 -16.15 12.62 11.14
CA LYS A 695 -16.09 13.90 10.40
C LYS A 695 -17.11 14.89 10.97
N ILE A 696 -16.79 16.19 10.93
CA ILE A 696 -17.67 17.29 11.36
C ILE A 696 -18.41 17.88 10.17
N ASN A 697 -19.68 18.24 10.33
CA ASN A 697 -20.44 18.87 9.24
C ASN A 697 -20.39 20.40 9.36
N ALA A 698 -19.65 21.04 8.46
CA ALA A 698 -19.39 22.47 8.49
C ALA A 698 -19.85 23.12 7.17
N ARG A 699 -20.63 24.18 7.27
CA ARG A 699 -20.71 25.20 6.21
C ARG A 699 -19.76 26.34 6.53
N TYR A 700 -19.74 26.74 7.79
CA TYR A 700 -18.83 27.73 8.32
C TYR A 700 -17.81 27.05 9.22
N ALA A 701 -16.55 27.42 9.09
CA ALA A 701 -15.48 26.99 9.98
C ALA A 701 -14.71 28.21 10.48
N ARG A 702 -14.24 28.20 11.72
CA ARG A 702 -13.43 29.28 12.28
C ARG A 702 -12.37 28.81 13.25
N VAL A 703 -11.26 29.55 13.28
CA VAL A 703 -10.25 29.47 14.33
C VAL A 703 -10.54 30.58 15.33
N TYR A 704 -10.87 30.21 16.56
CA TYR A 704 -11.20 31.11 17.66
C TYR A 704 -10.04 31.18 18.65
N CYS A 705 -9.22 32.21 18.53
CA CYS A 705 -8.00 32.44 19.30
C CYS A 705 -8.31 33.09 20.65
N THR A 706 -7.84 32.49 21.74
CA THR A 706 -8.19 32.90 23.11
C THR A 706 -6.99 33.38 23.93
N GLU A 707 -5.78 32.85 23.67
CA GLU A 707 -4.55 33.27 24.35
C GLU A 707 -3.38 33.37 23.37
N LYS A 708 -2.63 34.47 23.45
CA LYS A 708 -1.46 34.78 22.60
C LYS A 708 -0.22 34.06 23.11
N SER A 709 0.63 33.55 22.20
CA SER A 709 1.96 33.05 22.57
C SER A 709 2.95 34.19 22.82
N VAL A 710 2.81 35.31 22.11
CA VAL A 710 3.64 36.52 22.23
C VAL A 710 2.77 37.71 22.66
N PRO A 711 2.84 38.17 23.93
CA PRO A 711 1.94 39.21 24.45
C PRO A 711 1.95 40.55 23.70
N SER A 712 3.07 40.89 23.05
CA SER A 712 3.24 42.16 22.33
C SER A 712 2.75 42.14 20.88
N ARG A 713 2.27 41.00 20.37
CA ARG A 713 1.80 40.84 18.98
C ARG A 713 0.32 40.43 18.91
N GLY A 714 -0.28 40.56 17.73
CA GLY A 714 -1.56 39.94 17.40
C GLY A 714 -1.39 38.44 17.12
N TYR A 715 -2.46 37.77 16.71
CA TYR A 715 -2.39 36.41 16.17
C TYR A 715 -2.03 36.46 14.68
N SER A 716 -1.25 35.50 14.20
CA SER A 716 -0.84 35.44 12.80
C SER A 716 -0.88 34.00 12.25
N LEU A 717 -1.65 33.82 11.18
CA LEU A 717 -1.89 32.55 10.47
C LEU A 717 -1.51 32.69 8.99
N TRP A 718 -0.57 31.88 8.53
CA TRP A 718 -0.17 31.75 7.13
C TRP A 718 -1.12 30.90 6.31
N GLY A 719 -1.92 30.05 6.95
CA GLY A 719 -2.82 29.15 6.23
C GLY A 719 -3.81 28.44 7.12
N VAL A 720 -5.01 28.26 6.61
CA VAL A 720 -6.09 27.45 7.15
C VAL A 720 -6.64 26.62 6.00
N ARG A 721 -6.20 25.37 5.92
CA ARG A 721 -6.66 24.42 4.92
C ARG A 721 -7.70 23.50 5.54
N ILE A 722 -8.81 23.30 4.86
CA ILE A 722 -9.93 22.49 5.35
C ILE A 722 -10.20 21.41 4.34
N PHE A 723 -10.17 20.16 4.79
CA PHE A 723 -10.36 19.00 3.92
C PHE A 723 -11.57 18.23 4.38
N GLY A 724 -12.27 17.67 3.41
CA GLY A 724 -13.50 16.94 3.65
C GLY A 724 -14.12 16.53 2.33
N ASP A 725 -15.23 15.83 2.43
CA ASP A 725 -16.09 15.57 1.28
C ASP A 725 -17.46 16.18 1.55
N ASN A 726 -18.37 16.02 0.60
CA ASN A 726 -19.72 16.54 0.75
C ASN A 726 -20.55 15.71 1.75
N GLY A 727 -19.95 14.74 2.45
CA GLY A 727 -20.68 13.72 3.22
C GLY A 727 -21.57 12.83 2.33
N CYS A 728 -21.52 13.02 1.02
CA CYS A 728 -22.38 12.38 0.06
C CYS A 728 -21.67 11.18 -0.57
N ASP A 729 -22.41 10.10 -0.75
CA ASP A 729 -21.93 8.90 -1.41
C ASP A 729 -23.02 8.36 -2.34
N ALA A 730 -22.66 7.59 -3.35
CA ALA A 730 -23.60 6.94 -4.24
C ALA A 730 -23.06 5.63 -4.77
N SER A 731 -23.97 4.75 -5.19
CA SER A 731 -23.63 3.53 -5.91
C SER A 731 -22.84 3.79 -7.19
N SER A 732 -23.15 4.88 -7.89
CA SER A 732 -22.45 5.32 -9.11
C SER A 732 -22.82 6.76 -9.49
N PHE A 733 -22.03 7.34 -10.39
CA PHE A 733 -22.38 8.56 -11.13
C PHE A 733 -21.70 8.56 -12.51
N LEU A 734 -22.21 9.33 -13.48
CA LEU A 734 -21.72 9.30 -14.86
C LEU A 734 -20.36 10.01 -15.04
N ASN A 735 -20.19 11.14 -14.37
CA ASN A 735 -18.99 11.98 -14.38
C ASN A 735 -19.04 13.01 -13.23
N ALA A 736 -17.96 13.79 -13.06
CA ALA A 736 -17.84 14.77 -11.98
C ALA A 736 -18.97 15.83 -11.93
N ASP A 737 -19.60 16.18 -13.06
CA ASP A 737 -20.72 17.14 -13.07
C ASP A 737 -22.04 16.54 -12.57
N SER A 738 -22.08 15.21 -12.39
CA SER A 738 -23.24 14.43 -11.97
C SER A 738 -23.02 13.69 -10.64
N SER A 739 -22.02 14.12 -9.89
CA SER A 739 -21.61 13.56 -8.61
C SER A 739 -22.71 13.59 -7.54
N PRO A 740 -22.64 12.74 -6.50
CA PRO A 740 -23.71 12.59 -5.51
C PRO A 740 -24.08 13.88 -4.76
N GLU A 741 -23.15 14.82 -4.58
CA GLU A 741 -23.44 16.12 -3.96
C GLU A 741 -24.48 16.95 -4.70
N LYS A 742 -24.66 16.71 -6.00
CA LYS A 742 -25.63 17.43 -6.84
C LYS A 742 -27.08 17.08 -6.51
N ALA A 743 -27.31 16.11 -5.63
CA ALA A 743 -28.63 15.81 -5.08
C ALA A 743 -28.90 16.53 -3.74
N PHE A 744 -27.92 17.22 -3.16
CA PHE A 744 -27.99 17.79 -1.82
C PHE A 744 -27.46 19.23 -1.73
N ASP A 745 -27.15 19.87 -2.86
CA ASP A 745 -26.50 21.19 -2.88
C ASP A 745 -27.47 22.37 -2.92
N GLY A 746 -28.78 22.11 -3.07
CA GLY A 746 -29.81 23.12 -3.11
C GLY A 746 -29.91 23.86 -4.46
N ASP A 747 -29.12 23.47 -5.46
CA ASP A 747 -29.19 24.00 -6.82
C ASP A 747 -29.96 23.07 -7.78
N THR A 748 -31.24 23.40 -7.98
CA THR A 748 -32.17 22.70 -8.89
C THR A 748 -31.76 22.68 -10.37
N ALA A 749 -30.72 23.44 -10.76
CA ALA A 749 -30.13 23.39 -12.10
C ALA A 749 -29.14 22.22 -12.27
N THR A 750 -28.64 21.65 -11.17
CA THR A 750 -27.73 20.51 -11.17
C THR A 750 -28.45 19.23 -10.75
N ALA A 751 -27.83 18.07 -11.00
CA ALA A 751 -28.40 16.80 -10.61
C ALA A 751 -27.34 15.71 -10.45
N TRP A 752 -27.51 14.86 -9.44
CA TRP A 752 -26.85 13.56 -9.40
C TRP A 752 -27.42 12.72 -10.53
N SER A 753 -26.55 12.09 -11.33
CA SER A 753 -26.97 11.13 -12.37
C SER A 753 -26.18 9.85 -12.26
N SER A 754 -26.87 8.75 -12.00
CA SER A 754 -26.24 7.44 -11.86
C SER A 754 -25.80 6.86 -13.21
N SER A 755 -24.86 5.90 -13.16
CA SER A 755 -24.65 5.00 -14.29
C SER A 755 -25.90 4.16 -14.56
N ALA A 756 -25.97 3.60 -15.78
CA ALA A 756 -27.05 2.71 -16.14
C ALA A 756 -26.98 1.39 -15.36
N GLY A 757 -28.11 0.88 -14.86
CA GLY A 757 -28.16 -0.36 -14.07
C GLY A 757 -29.39 -0.48 -13.17
N GLY A 758 -29.47 -1.57 -12.40
CA GLY A 758 -30.53 -1.81 -11.41
C GLY A 758 -30.45 -0.86 -10.21
N THR A 759 -30.84 -1.30 -9.02
CA THR A 759 -30.89 -0.43 -7.82
C THR A 759 -29.65 0.44 -7.68
N GLN A 760 -29.86 1.75 -7.74
CA GLN A 760 -28.84 2.75 -7.44
C GLN A 760 -29.19 3.40 -6.12
N TRP A 761 -28.20 3.94 -5.44
CA TRP A 761 -28.44 4.68 -4.21
C TRP A 761 -27.61 5.93 -4.15
N VAL A 762 -28.12 6.92 -3.44
CA VAL A 762 -27.40 8.14 -3.07
C VAL A 762 -27.66 8.40 -1.59
N SER A 763 -26.63 8.78 -0.83
CA SER A 763 -26.72 9.03 0.60
C SER A 763 -25.98 10.29 1.00
N VAL A 764 -26.33 10.82 2.17
CA VAL A 764 -25.64 11.92 2.82
C VAL A 764 -25.43 11.63 4.31
N ASP A 765 -24.25 11.96 4.81
CA ASP A 765 -23.89 12.09 6.22
C ASP A 765 -24.04 13.56 6.64
N TYR A 766 -25.06 13.86 7.45
CA TYR A 766 -25.27 15.19 8.01
C TYR A 766 -24.29 15.55 9.13
N GLY A 767 -23.37 14.65 9.52
CA GLY A 767 -22.37 14.81 10.59
C GLY A 767 -22.93 14.91 12.01
N GLN A 768 -24.23 15.14 12.16
CA GLN A 768 -24.98 15.24 13.42
C GLN A 768 -26.40 14.71 13.24
N GLU A 769 -27.07 14.39 14.34
CA GLU A 769 -28.46 13.96 14.31
C GLU A 769 -29.40 15.06 13.79
N THR A 770 -30.15 14.73 12.74
CA THR A 770 -31.10 15.60 12.05
C THR A 770 -32.49 14.96 12.10
N LEU A 771 -33.53 15.75 12.33
CA LEU A 771 -34.92 15.27 12.35
C LEU A 771 -35.41 14.95 10.93
N LEU A 772 -35.63 13.67 10.64
CA LEU A 772 -36.11 13.17 9.35
C LEU A 772 -37.59 12.77 9.43
N SER A 773 -38.50 13.74 9.35
CA SER A 773 -39.96 13.47 9.38
C SER A 773 -40.66 13.63 8.02
N LYS A 774 -40.20 14.56 7.19
CA LYS A 774 -40.71 14.79 5.84
C LYS A 774 -39.54 15.08 4.90
N ILE A 775 -39.50 14.43 3.74
CA ILE A 775 -38.41 14.54 2.76
C ILE A 775 -38.97 15.06 1.43
N ALA A 776 -38.38 16.13 0.91
CA ALA A 776 -38.70 16.71 -0.38
C ALA A 776 -37.76 16.19 -1.46
N PHE A 777 -38.31 15.98 -2.66
CA PHE A 777 -37.62 15.53 -3.85
C PHE A 777 -37.77 16.55 -4.97
N ASN A 778 -36.74 16.63 -5.82
CA ASN A 778 -36.83 17.18 -7.15
C ASN A 778 -36.14 16.23 -8.11
N TRP A 779 -36.93 15.46 -8.87
CA TRP A 779 -36.37 14.50 -9.81
C TRP A 779 -36.05 15.14 -11.17
N GLY A 780 -35.01 14.61 -11.83
CA GLY A 780 -34.78 14.83 -13.26
C GLY A 780 -35.69 13.97 -14.13
N ALA A 781 -35.36 13.88 -15.42
CA ALA A 781 -36.16 13.13 -16.40
C ALA A 781 -36.17 11.62 -16.11
N ASP A 782 -35.04 11.07 -15.70
CA ASP A 782 -34.87 9.66 -15.35
C ASP A 782 -35.12 9.45 -13.84
N TYR A 783 -36.35 9.68 -13.38
CA TYR A 783 -36.68 9.60 -11.96
C TYR A 783 -36.82 8.16 -11.43
N ALA A 784 -36.72 7.95 -10.11
CA ALA A 784 -37.08 6.67 -9.53
C ALA A 784 -38.61 6.54 -9.40
N SER A 785 -39.21 5.67 -10.20
CA SER A 785 -40.61 5.23 -10.11
C SER A 785 -40.90 4.32 -8.92
N SER A 786 -39.88 3.73 -8.30
CA SER A 786 -39.97 3.11 -6.98
C SER A 786 -38.66 3.31 -6.23
N PHE A 787 -38.74 3.55 -4.92
CA PHE A 787 -37.56 3.82 -4.10
C PHE A 787 -37.83 3.58 -2.61
N LYS A 788 -36.74 3.51 -1.85
CA LYS A 788 -36.74 3.43 -0.39
C LYS A 788 -35.88 4.55 0.19
N ILE A 789 -36.32 5.13 1.31
CA ILE A 789 -35.52 6.03 2.13
C ILE A 789 -35.15 5.31 3.42
N SER A 790 -33.87 5.28 3.72
CA SER A 790 -33.33 4.73 4.96
C SER A 790 -32.60 5.79 5.75
N ALA A 791 -32.62 5.65 7.07
CA ALA A 791 -31.91 6.49 8.00
C ALA A 791 -30.95 5.66 8.86
N SER A 792 -29.85 6.25 9.29
CA SER A 792 -28.89 5.61 10.20
C SER A 792 -28.28 6.62 11.16
N SER A 793 -27.92 6.16 12.36
CA SER A 793 -27.12 6.94 13.32
C SER A 793 -25.62 6.74 13.12
N ASP A 794 -25.19 5.63 12.51
CA ASP A 794 -23.79 5.18 12.46
C ASP A 794 -23.26 4.88 11.04
N GLY A 795 -24.12 4.91 10.02
CA GLY A 795 -23.78 4.64 8.63
C GLY A 795 -23.64 3.15 8.29
N ALA A 796 -23.75 2.26 9.29
CA ALA A 796 -23.64 0.81 9.14
C ALA A 796 -25.00 0.13 9.29
N ASN A 797 -25.79 0.55 10.28
CA ASN A 797 -27.11 0.01 10.58
C ASN A 797 -28.19 0.94 10.05
N TRP A 798 -28.90 0.50 9.01
CA TRP A 798 -29.88 1.30 8.31
C TRP A 798 -31.30 0.84 8.64
N SER A 799 -32.15 1.78 9.03
CA SER A 799 -33.57 1.57 9.25
C SER A 799 -34.37 2.20 8.13
N GLU A 800 -35.34 1.48 7.58
CA GLU A 800 -36.27 2.05 6.60
C GLU A 800 -37.17 3.08 7.29
N ILE A 801 -37.28 4.26 6.68
CA ILE A 801 -38.19 5.32 7.14
C ILE A 801 -39.26 5.66 6.11
N TYR A 802 -39.10 5.23 4.86
CA TYR A 802 -40.12 5.33 3.82
C TYR A 802 -39.83 4.34 2.68
N SER A 803 -40.85 3.84 2.02
CA SER A 803 -40.72 3.11 0.76
C SER A 803 -41.96 3.32 -0.10
N THR A 804 -41.77 3.30 -1.42
CA THR A 804 -42.88 3.31 -2.38
C THR A 804 -42.56 2.43 -3.57
N ALA A 805 -43.56 1.66 -4.01
CA ALA A 805 -43.52 0.88 -5.24
C ALA A 805 -43.98 1.69 -6.47
N SER A 806 -44.55 2.88 -6.25
CA SER A 806 -45.03 3.76 -7.32
C SER A 806 -44.84 5.23 -6.94
N ALA A 807 -44.01 5.91 -7.72
CA ALA A 807 -43.72 7.32 -7.60
C ALA A 807 -43.74 7.98 -8.98
N THR A 808 -44.13 9.25 -9.00
CA THR A 808 -44.03 10.10 -10.19
C THR A 808 -42.71 10.87 -10.18
N GLY A 809 -42.26 11.33 -11.35
CA GLY A 809 -41.15 12.29 -11.44
C GLY A 809 -41.54 13.69 -10.97
N GLY A 810 -40.63 14.64 -11.11
CA GLY A 810 -40.85 16.03 -10.72
C GLY A 810 -40.64 16.29 -9.22
N GLN A 811 -41.27 17.36 -8.73
CA GLN A 811 -41.08 17.86 -7.37
C GLN A 811 -42.28 17.50 -6.48
N TYR A 812 -42.01 16.86 -5.33
CA TYR A 812 -42.99 16.54 -4.29
C TYR A 812 -42.28 16.21 -2.99
N ALA A 813 -43.03 16.01 -1.91
CA ALA A 813 -42.48 15.58 -0.62
C ALA A 813 -43.26 14.39 -0.07
N VAL A 814 -42.59 13.55 0.72
CA VAL A 814 -43.17 12.36 1.36
C VAL A 814 -43.00 12.44 2.86
N VAL A 815 -44.03 11.99 3.58
CA VAL A 815 -44.01 11.87 5.05
C VAL A 815 -43.40 10.52 5.43
N CYS A 816 -42.36 10.55 6.27
CA CYS A 816 -41.72 9.34 6.77
C CYS A 816 -42.67 8.57 7.70
N GLN A 817 -42.50 7.24 7.78
CA GLN A 817 -43.31 6.36 8.64
C GLN A 817 -43.20 6.71 10.13
N ALA A 818 -42.04 7.21 10.56
CA ALA A 818 -41.81 7.79 11.89
C ALA A 818 -40.90 9.02 11.79
N ALA A 819 -41.12 10.00 12.68
CA ALA A 819 -40.16 11.05 12.93
C ALA A 819 -38.95 10.45 13.67
N ALA A 820 -37.74 10.59 13.13
CA ALA A 820 -36.54 10.04 13.73
C ALA A 820 -35.37 11.02 13.62
N PHE A 821 -34.61 11.14 14.71
CA PHE A 821 -33.28 11.76 14.66
C PHE A 821 -32.29 10.76 14.07
N ALA A 822 -31.64 11.15 12.99
CA ALA A 822 -30.62 10.33 12.33
C ALA A 822 -29.52 11.19 11.73
N ARG A 823 -28.32 10.64 11.67
CA ARG A 823 -27.15 11.32 11.10
C ARG A 823 -27.04 11.10 9.59
N PHE A 824 -27.45 9.94 9.11
CA PHE A 824 -27.36 9.56 7.70
C PHE A 824 -28.75 9.40 7.09
N LEU A 825 -28.89 9.81 5.84
CA LEU A 825 -30.03 9.52 4.98
C LEU A 825 -29.53 8.84 3.71
N ARG A 826 -30.24 7.79 3.24
CA ARG A 826 -29.98 7.13 1.96
C ARG A 826 -31.27 6.95 1.19
N LEU A 827 -31.23 7.29 -0.09
CA LEU A 827 -32.26 6.98 -1.06
C LEU A 827 -31.78 5.79 -1.91
N ASP A 828 -32.50 4.69 -1.86
CA ASP A 828 -32.33 3.52 -2.72
C ASP A 828 -33.33 3.63 -3.88
N CYS A 829 -32.90 4.05 -5.07
CA CYS A 829 -33.66 4.10 -6.32
C CYS A 829 -33.80 2.69 -6.90
N LEU A 830 -35.00 2.12 -6.96
CA LEU A 830 -35.21 0.71 -7.28
C LEU A 830 -35.60 0.49 -8.75
N THR A 831 -36.56 1.26 -9.27
CA THR A 831 -37.00 1.20 -10.68
C THR A 831 -37.27 2.60 -11.22
N GLY A 832 -37.07 2.85 -12.51
CA GLY A 832 -37.33 4.15 -13.17
C GLY A 832 -37.58 3.98 -14.66
N PRO A 833 -38.05 5.02 -15.37
CA PRO A 833 -38.25 4.96 -16.82
C PRO A 833 -36.94 5.07 -17.62
N GLY A 834 -35.87 5.58 -16.99
CA GLY A 834 -34.55 5.74 -17.57
C GLY A 834 -33.64 4.54 -17.35
N ALA A 835 -32.51 4.51 -18.07
CA ALA A 835 -31.48 3.48 -17.89
C ALA A 835 -30.69 3.63 -16.58
N GLY A 836 -30.64 4.84 -16.02
CA GLY A 836 -30.14 5.19 -14.70
C GLY A 836 -31.11 6.15 -14.01
N TYR A 837 -30.66 6.90 -13.01
CA TYR A 837 -31.49 7.83 -12.25
C TYR A 837 -30.90 9.23 -12.23
N THR A 838 -31.75 10.24 -12.31
CA THR A 838 -31.38 11.65 -12.17
C THR A 838 -32.17 12.29 -11.04
N LEU A 839 -31.47 12.79 -10.03
CA LEU A 839 -32.05 13.47 -8.86
C LEU A 839 -31.40 14.84 -8.71
N LYS A 840 -32.22 15.89 -8.77
CA LYS A 840 -31.78 17.27 -8.58
C LYS A 840 -31.67 17.62 -7.11
N GLU A 841 -32.68 17.25 -6.31
CA GLU A 841 -32.65 17.53 -4.87
C GLU A 841 -33.33 16.42 -4.07
N ILE A 842 -32.77 16.13 -2.90
CA ILE A 842 -33.42 15.41 -1.81
C ILE A 842 -33.04 16.03 -0.46
N LEU A 843 -34.00 16.71 0.17
CA LEU A 843 -33.75 17.50 1.37
C LEU A 843 -34.83 17.28 2.44
N PRO A 844 -34.48 17.24 3.73
CA PRO A 844 -35.47 17.28 4.81
C PRO A 844 -36.29 18.58 4.78
N VAL A 845 -37.60 18.48 4.98
CA VAL A 845 -38.48 19.63 5.11
C VAL A 845 -38.56 20.04 6.57
N SER A 846 -38.30 21.31 6.86
CA SER A 846 -38.31 21.86 8.22
C SER A 846 -39.70 21.79 8.85
N ASN A 847 -39.84 21.09 9.98
CA ASN A 847 -41.03 21.12 10.83
C ASN A 847 -41.07 22.44 11.61
N LEU A 848 -42.02 23.31 11.29
CA LEU A 848 -42.15 24.65 11.88
C LEU A 848 -42.67 24.63 13.32
N ALA A 849 -43.30 23.53 13.74
CA ALA A 849 -43.85 23.33 15.08
C ALA A 849 -42.83 22.72 16.07
N PHE A 850 -41.71 22.17 15.56
CA PHE A 850 -40.73 21.46 16.38
C PHE A 850 -40.13 22.36 17.48
N GLY A 851 -40.18 21.88 18.73
CA GLY A 851 -39.64 22.56 19.91
C GLY A 851 -40.34 23.87 20.28
N LYS A 852 -41.50 24.16 19.69
CA LYS A 852 -42.28 25.38 19.96
C LYS A 852 -43.16 25.22 21.21
N THR A 853 -43.68 26.34 21.70
CA THR A 853 -44.48 26.36 22.93
C THR A 853 -45.89 25.82 22.67
N ALA A 854 -46.28 24.76 23.39
CA ALA A 854 -47.56 24.08 23.23
C ALA A 854 -48.48 24.24 24.45
N SER A 855 -49.79 24.09 24.24
CA SER A 855 -50.80 23.98 25.31
C SER A 855 -51.99 23.14 24.83
N ALA A 856 -52.77 22.58 25.75
CA ALA A 856 -53.95 21.77 25.44
C ALA A 856 -55.12 22.12 26.37
N SER A 857 -56.33 21.66 26.04
CA SER A 857 -57.50 21.75 26.93
C SER A 857 -57.32 20.95 28.21
N THR A 858 -56.78 19.74 28.07
CA THR A 858 -56.43 18.83 29.16
C THR A 858 -55.15 18.07 28.81
N GLU A 859 -54.43 17.65 29.83
CA GLU A 859 -53.23 16.82 29.69
C GLU A 859 -53.15 15.86 30.87
N ALA A 860 -52.84 14.59 30.58
CA ALA A 860 -52.53 13.61 31.62
C ALA A 860 -51.11 13.83 32.13
N ALA A 861 -50.87 13.51 33.42
CA ALA A 861 -49.55 13.66 34.02
C ALA A 861 -48.51 12.83 33.24
N GLY A 862 -47.42 13.47 32.80
CA GLY A 862 -46.41 12.84 31.96
C GLY A 862 -46.80 12.66 30.50
N LEU A 863 -47.90 13.25 30.02
CA LEU A 863 -48.35 13.27 28.62
C LEU A 863 -48.73 14.70 28.20
N GLU A 864 -47.86 15.64 28.55
CA GLU A 864 -48.04 17.09 28.36
C GLU A 864 -48.09 17.49 26.88
N ALA A 865 -48.70 18.64 26.58
CA ALA A 865 -48.89 19.12 25.20
C ALA A 865 -47.58 19.18 24.36
N LEU A 866 -46.45 19.53 24.98
CA LEU A 866 -45.15 19.65 24.30
C LEU A 866 -44.65 18.33 23.70
N LYS A 867 -45.09 17.19 24.23
CA LYS A 867 -44.68 15.85 23.76
C LYS A 867 -45.22 15.48 22.39
N ALA A 868 -46.13 16.27 21.83
CA ALA A 868 -46.58 16.14 20.46
C ALA A 868 -45.80 17.08 19.49
N PHE A 869 -44.74 17.73 19.96
CA PHE A 869 -43.94 18.68 19.18
C PHE A 869 -42.43 18.53 19.46
N ASP A 870 -42.00 17.38 20.00
CA ASP A 870 -40.62 17.15 20.43
C ASP A 870 -39.83 16.24 19.48
N GLY A 871 -40.46 15.79 18.40
CA GLY A 871 -39.87 15.00 17.33
C GLY A 871 -39.50 13.58 17.76
N LYS A 872 -39.98 13.10 18.91
CA LYS A 872 -39.65 11.78 19.43
C LYS A 872 -40.85 10.84 19.27
N PRO A 873 -40.69 9.74 18.52
CA PRO A 873 -41.79 8.83 18.20
C PRO A 873 -42.28 8.02 19.41
N SER A 874 -41.62 8.13 20.57
CA SER A 874 -41.93 7.42 21.82
C SER A 874 -42.64 8.28 22.87
N THR A 875 -42.84 9.57 22.62
CA THR A 875 -43.51 10.52 23.52
C THR A 875 -44.79 11.03 22.87
N ARG A 876 -45.82 11.29 23.68
CA ARG A 876 -47.13 11.71 23.17
C ARG A 876 -47.85 12.64 24.12
N TRP A 877 -48.73 13.47 23.56
CA TRP A 877 -49.78 14.15 24.32
C TRP A 877 -51.01 13.23 24.48
N SER A 878 -51.75 13.39 25.58
CA SER A 878 -53.04 12.73 25.77
C SER A 878 -54.04 13.60 26.54
N SER A 879 -55.27 13.68 26.01
CA SER A 879 -56.38 14.41 26.63
C SER A 879 -57.15 13.57 27.66
N ALA A 880 -58.06 14.23 28.39
CA ALA A 880 -59.15 13.57 29.11
C ALA A 880 -60.06 12.78 28.17
N THR A 881 -60.82 11.81 28.72
CA THR A 881 -61.75 10.94 27.98
C THR A 881 -63.08 11.64 27.70
N THR A 882 -63.03 12.83 27.11
CA THR A 882 -64.15 13.72 26.77
C THR A 882 -64.03 14.18 25.32
N ASP A 883 -65.16 14.48 24.69
CA ASP A 883 -65.19 15.08 23.34
C ASP A 883 -64.94 16.60 23.44
N ASN A 884 -64.54 17.23 22.33
CA ASN A 884 -64.20 18.67 22.23
C ASN A 884 -62.89 19.10 22.93
N GLU A 885 -61.93 18.19 23.06
CA GLU A 885 -60.57 18.52 23.51
C GLU A 885 -59.73 19.08 22.36
N TRP A 886 -58.73 19.90 22.69
CA TRP A 886 -57.85 20.53 21.71
C TRP A 886 -56.38 20.52 22.13
N LEU A 887 -55.51 20.49 21.13
CA LEU A 887 -54.04 20.64 21.25
C LEU A 887 -53.60 21.79 20.36
N LYS A 888 -52.80 22.72 20.91
CA LYS A 888 -52.41 23.98 20.25
C LYS A 888 -50.91 24.23 20.35
N ILE A 889 -50.35 24.83 19.29
CA ILE A 889 -48.96 25.30 19.21
C ILE A 889 -48.90 26.82 18.94
N ASP A 890 -47.96 27.54 19.58
CA ASP A 890 -47.52 28.91 19.21
C ASP A 890 -46.21 28.82 18.42
N LEU A 891 -46.24 29.15 17.13
CA LEU A 891 -45.09 29.14 16.22
C LEU A 891 -44.04 30.22 16.57
N GLY A 892 -44.40 31.17 17.44
CA GLY A 892 -43.56 32.25 17.97
C GLY A 892 -43.69 33.56 17.19
N ALA A 893 -44.01 33.48 15.89
CA ALA A 893 -44.29 34.61 15.01
C ALA A 893 -45.33 34.22 13.96
N GLU A 894 -45.94 35.22 13.31
CA GLU A 894 -46.83 34.97 12.17
C GLU A 894 -46.05 34.27 11.05
N THR A 895 -46.44 33.04 10.74
CA THR A 895 -45.77 32.12 9.83
C THR A 895 -46.81 31.57 8.86
N LYS A 896 -46.45 31.45 7.59
CA LYS A 896 -47.31 30.80 6.59
C LYS A 896 -47.17 29.29 6.73
N ILE A 897 -48.30 28.58 6.77
CA ILE A 897 -48.36 27.12 6.76
C ILE A 897 -49.43 26.65 5.79
N SER A 898 -49.24 25.46 5.23
CA SER A 898 -50.13 24.86 4.23
C SER A 898 -50.43 23.39 4.50
N GLU A 899 -49.83 22.83 5.55
CA GLU A 899 -49.91 21.39 5.80
C GLU A 899 -49.75 21.08 7.29
N PHE A 900 -50.50 20.07 7.74
CA PHE A 900 -50.29 19.38 9.01
C PHE A 900 -50.04 17.89 8.78
N VAL A 901 -49.10 17.33 9.55
CA VAL A 901 -49.00 15.87 9.73
C VAL A 901 -49.43 15.54 11.14
N LEU A 902 -50.48 14.74 11.28
CA LEU A 902 -50.94 14.22 12.58
C LEU A 902 -50.50 12.77 12.71
N ARG A 903 -49.75 12.46 13.77
CA ARG A 903 -49.36 11.08 14.10
C ARG A 903 -50.14 10.62 15.33
N TRP A 904 -51.30 10.02 15.10
CA TRP A 904 -52.17 9.51 16.16
C TRP A 904 -51.57 8.29 16.85
N GLU A 905 -51.90 8.14 18.12
CA GLU A 905 -51.80 6.85 18.78
C GLU A 905 -52.99 5.94 18.41
N ALA A 906 -53.08 4.73 18.98
CA ALA A 906 -54.27 3.90 18.90
C ALA A 906 -55.54 4.66 19.37
N ALA A 907 -55.41 5.64 20.25
CA ALA A 907 -56.44 6.58 20.67
C ALA A 907 -56.46 7.84 19.79
N TYR A 908 -57.43 7.94 18.87
CA TYR A 908 -57.53 8.99 17.85
C TYR A 908 -58.90 9.67 17.81
N ALA A 909 -59.01 10.77 17.05
CA ALA A 909 -60.28 11.43 16.77
C ALA A 909 -60.92 10.85 15.50
N SER A 910 -62.16 10.36 15.56
CA SER A 910 -62.90 9.99 14.34
C SER A 910 -63.47 11.21 13.62
N GLU A 911 -63.71 12.32 14.34
CA GLU A 911 -64.10 13.61 13.78
C GLU A 911 -63.25 14.71 14.43
N PHE A 912 -62.64 15.60 13.65
CA PHE A 912 -61.82 16.71 14.17
C PHE A 912 -61.73 17.88 13.19
N LYS A 913 -61.24 19.02 13.69
CA LYS A 913 -60.91 20.22 12.90
C LYS A 913 -59.47 20.63 13.10
N LEU A 914 -58.88 21.21 12.07
CA LEU A 914 -57.62 21.96 12.16
C LEU A 914 -57.93 23.43 11.96
N GLU A 915 -57.46 24.25 12.89
CA GLU A 915 -57.80 25.66 12.97
C GLU A 915 -56.55 26.52 13.17
N LEU A 916 -56.55 27.68 12.52
CA LEU A 916 -55.47 28.65 12.56
C LEU A 916 -55.91 29.97 13.18
N SER A 917 -54.98 30.68 13.79
CA SER A 917 -55.19 32.01 14.37
C SER A 917 -53.90 32.83 14.36
N THR A 918 -54.01 34.14 14.13
CA THR A 918 -52.89 35.09 14.28
C THR A 918 -52.88 35.76 15.66
N ASP A 919 -54.00 35.74 16.38
CA ASP A 919 -54.19 36.47 17.64
C ASP A 919 -54.58 35.58 18.84
N ASN A 920 -54.71 34.25 18.64
CA ASN A 920 -55.15 33.26 19.62
C ASN A 920 -56.58 33.48 20.14
N ALA A 921 -57.37 34.34 19.49
CA ALA A 921 -58.76 34.65 19.86
C ALA A 921 -59.74 34.31 18.74
N ASN A 922 -59.43 34.72 17.51
CA ASN A 922 -60.21 34.44 16.31
C ASN A 922 -59.64 33.23 15.59
N TRP A 923 -60.44 32.19 15.41
CA TRP A 923 -60.02 30.91 14.84
C TRP A 923 -60.74 30.63 13.53
N SER A 924 -59.98 30.21 12.53
CA SER A 924 -60.48 29.83 11.21
C SER A 924 -60.17 28.36 10.93
N SER A 925 -61.20 27.57 10.61
CA SER A 925 -61.03 26.17 10.23
C SER A 925 -60.42 26.07 8.83
N VAL A 926 -59.29 25.38 8.70
CA VAL A 926 -58.63 25.10 7.42
C VAL A 926 -58.89 23.68 6.92
N PHE A 927 -59.26 22.78 7.82
CA PHE A 927 -59.63 21.41 7.50
C PHE A 927 -60.64 20.86 8.52
N GLN A 928 -61.48 19.91 8.08
CA GLN A 928 -62.37 19.14 8.93
C GLN A 928 -62.46 17.69 8.43
N SER A 929 -62.23 16.74 9.33
CA SER A 929 -62.52 15.32 9.09
C SER A 929 -63.80 14.90 9.81
N THR A 930 -64.61 14.07 9.17
CA THR A 930 -65.84 13.49 9.72
C THR A 930 -65.79 11.97 9.85
N ALA A 931 -64.70 11.34 9.41
CA ALA A 931 -64.51 9.90 9.45
C ALA A 931 -63.02 9.54 9.37
N SER A 932 -62.21 10.10 10.26
CA SER A 932 -60.79 9.74 10.38
C SER A 932 -60.63 8.30 10.88
N ALA A 933 -59.59 7.63 10.39
CA ALA A 933 -59.19 6.29 10.80
C ALA A 933 -58.04 6.29 11.82
N GLY A 934 -57.52 7.46 12.20
CA GLY A 934 -56.29 7.59 12.98
C GLY A 934 -55.03 7.27 12.14
N GLY A 935 -53.96 6.85 12.80
CA GLY A 935 -52.66 6.59 12.15
C GLY A 935 -51.90 7.87 11.82
N VAL A 936 -51.22 7.90 10.66
CA VAL A 936 -50.54 9.09 10.15
C VAL A 936 -51.42 9.77 9.11
N GLU A 937 -51.80 11.02 9.35
CA GLU A 937 -52.62 11.82 8.44
C GLU A 937 -51.81 13.01 7.91
N ASP A 938 -51.50 13.00 6.60
CA ASP A 938 -50.92 14.13 5.86
C ASP A 938 -52.05 14.99 5.29
N ILE A 939 -52.22 16.20 5.83
CA ILE A 939 -53.37 17.06 5.60
C ILE A 939 -52.91 18.37 4.97
N ASN A 940 -53.19 18.52 3.68
CA ASN A 940 -52.87 19.71 2.90
C ASN A 940 -54.07 20.68 2.85
N PHE A 941 -53.79 21.98 2.93
CA PHE A 941 -54.80 23.05 2.82
C PHE A 941 -54.18 24.30 2.16
N PRO A 942 -54.99 25.25 1.65
CA PRO A 942 -54.47 26.48 1.09
C PRO A 942 -53.59 27.24 2.10
N GLU A 943 -52.42 27.69 1.65
CA GLU A 943 -51.47 28.44 2.48
C GLU A 943 -52.17 29.58 3.22
N ALA A 944 -51.99 29.61 4.54
CA ALA A 944 -52.57 30.61 5.41
C ALA A 944 -51.56 31.07 6.47
N ALA A 945 -51.64 32.35 6.84
CA ALA A 945 -50.84 32.91 7.92
C ALA A 945 -51.39 32.48 9.29
N ALA A 946 -50.52 31.98 10.15
CA ALA A 946 -50.83 31.58 11.51
C ALA A 946 -49.67 31.93 12.44
N ARG A 947 -49.99 32.42 13.63
CA ARG A 947 -49.07 32.34 14.76
C ARG A 947 -49.41 31.14 15.65
N TYR A 948 -50.70 30.83 15.73
CA TYR A 948 -51.24 29.72 16.50
C TYR A 948 -51.97 28.75 15.59
N ALA A 949 -51.76 27.46 15.84
CA ALA A 949 -52.43 26.37 15.17
C ALA A 949 -52.96 25.39 16.21
N ARG A 950 -54.14 24.81 15.97
CA ARG A 950 -54.69 23.77 16.86
C ARG A 950 -55.42 22.67 16.11
N MET A 951 -55.39 21.48 16.71
CA MET A 951 -56.30 20.38 16.43
C MET A 951 -57.41 20.39 17.48
N THR A 952 -58.67 20.33 17.05
CA THR A 952 -59.85 20.23 17.92
C THR A 952 -60.57 18.92 17.62
N GLY A 953 -60.53 17.96 18.55
CA GLY A 953 -61.21 16.67 18.43
C GLY A 953 -62.70 16.83 18.72
N ILE A 954 -63.56 16.56 17.74
CA ILE A 954 -65.02 16.67 17.86
C ILE A 954 -65.61 15.38 18.42
N LYS A 955 -65.12 14.24 17.94
CA LYS A 955 -65.59 12.91 18.36
C LYS A 955 -64.44 11.93 18.41
N ARG A 956 -64.36 11.17 19.50
CA ARG A 956 -63.33 10.14 19.72
C ARG A 956 -63.63 8.90 18.88
N GLY A 957 -62.59 8.33 18.28
CA GLY A 957 -62.67 7.05 17.55
C GLY A 957 -62.63 5.83 18.46
N THR A 958 -62.26 6.01 19.74
CA THR A 958 -62.19 4.95 20.74
C THR A 958 -62.81 5.38 22.08
N VAL A 959 -62.79 4.50 23.09
CA VAL A 959 -63.24 4.84 24.45
C VAL A 959 -62.28 5.77 25.20
N TRP A 960 -61.02 5.86 24.75
CA TRP A 960 -59.98 6.69 25.32
C TRP A 960 -60.09 8.14 24.86
N GLY A 961 -59.31 9.06 25.45
CA GLY A 961 -59.17 10.44 24.99
C GLY A 961 -58.44 10.53 23.65
N TYR A 962 -58.13 11.73 23.19
CA TYR A 962 -57.29 11.93 22.00
C TYR A 962 -55.82 11.82 22.39
N SER A 963 -55.00 11.19 21.54
CA SER A 963 -53.57 11.10 21.76
C SER A 963 -52.77 11.20 20.46
N LEU A 964 -51.76 12.07 20.47
CA LEU A 964 -50.88 12.33 19.34
C LEU A 964 -49.43 12.11 19.77
N TRP A 965 -48.72 11.25 19.03
CA TRP A 965 -47.26 11.16 19.10
C TRP A 965 -46.64 12.45 18.59
N GLU A 966 -47.12 12.99 17.47
CA GLU A 966 -46.65 14.27 16.92
C GLU A 966 -47.78 15.02 16.18
N MET A 967 -47.71 16.35 16.20
CA MET A 967 -48.46 17.29 15.37
C MET A 967 -47.47 18.24 14.70
N GLU A 968 -47.21 18.01 13.41
CA GLU A 968 -46.16 18.70 12.67
C GLU A 968 -46.78 19.74 11.73
N ALA A 969 -46.12 20.88 11.53
CA ALA A 969 -46.61 21.95 10.67
C ALA A 969 -45.57 22.29 9.58
N TYR A 970 -46.03 22.34 8.33
CA TYR A 970 -45.17 22.57 7.18
C TYR A 970 -45.68 23.67 6.27
N ASN A 971 -44.77 24.23 5.49
CA ASN A 971 -45.04 25.15 4.40
C ASN A 971 -44.25 24.71 3.16
N TYR A 972 -44.61 23.55 2.62
CA TYR A 972 -43.98 23.01 1.42
C TYR A 972 -44.92 23.16 0.23
N LYS A 973 -44.44 23.82 -0.83
CA LYS A 973 -45.11 23.89 -2.13
C LYS A 973 -44.18 23.26 -3.16
N PRO A 974 -44.59 22.17 -3.84
CA PRO A 974 -43.89 21.75 -5.03
C PRO A 974 -44.11 22.82 -6.12
N ASP A 975 -43.04 23.32 -6.73
CA ASP A 975 -43.15 24.21 -7.89
C ASP A 975 -43.67 23.37 -9.08
N THR A 976 -44.99 23.22 -9.20
CA THR A 976 -45.59 22.52 -10.34
C THR A 976 -46.79 23.28 -10.89
N GLY A 977 -46.64 23.77 -12.12
CA GLY A 977 -47.75 23.77 -13.05
C GLY A 977 -48.05 22.32 -13.44
N ALA A 978 -49.34 21.96 -13.41
CA ALA A 978 -49.97 20.70 -13.84
C ALA A 978 -50.04 19.56 -12.81
N ALA A 979 -51.22 19.48 -12.17
CA ALA A 979 -51.72 18.32 -11.43
C ALA A 979 -52.26 17.24 -12.40
N ALA A 980 -52.11 15.96 -12.06
CA ALA A 980 -52.96 14.89 -12.60
C ALA A 980 -53.14 13.73 -11.59
N GLY A 981 -54.39 13.31 -11.45
CA GLY A 981 -54.93 12.46 -10.38
C GLY A 981 -54.47 10.99 -10.34
N PHE A 982 -54.66 10.42 -9.14
CA PHE A 982 -54.58 8.99 -8.83
C PHE A 982 -55.74 8.19 -9.47
N VAL A 983 -55.44 7.03 -10.05
CA VAL A 983 -56.39 5.93 -10.31
C VAL A 983 -55.68 4.59 -10.04
N ASP A 984 -56.24 3.76 -9.16
CA ASP A 984 -55.83 2.38 -8.87
C ASP A 984 -56.25 1.39 -9.99
N GLU A 985 -55.38 0.43 -10.37
CA GLU A 985 -55.64 -0.95 -10.90
C GLU A 985 -54.30 -1.63 -11.38
N PRO A 986 -54.21 -2.99 -11.56
CA PRO A 986 -53.42 -3.90 -10.72
C PRO A 986 -52.00 -4.30 -11.21
N ALA A 987 -51.23 -4.93 -10.29
CA ALA A 987 -49.82 -5.30 -10.40
C ALA A 987 -49.47 -6.30 -11.54
N GLN A 988 -48.32 -6.08 -12.19
CA GLN A 988 -47.62 -7.08 -13.02
C GLN A 988 -46.33 -7.55 -12.33
N ASP A 989 -46.14 -8.88 -12.34
CA ASP A 989 -45.07 -9.64 -11.70
C ASP A 989 -43.77 -9.63 -12.53
N ASN A 990 -42.64 -9.27 -11.91
CA ASN A 990 -41.32 -9.16 -12.54
C ASN A 990 -40.38 -10.35 -12.20
N THR A 991 -40.92 -11.49 -11.78
CA THR A 991 -40.14 -12.69 -11.44
C THR A 991 -40.27 -13.77 -12.51
N THR A 992 -39.16 -14.30 -13.04
CA THR A 992 -39.21 -15.50 -13.90
C THR A 992 -38.94 -16.74 -13.07
N THR A 993 -39.97 -17.56 -12.82
CA THR A 993 -39.80 -18.86 -12.14
C THR A 993 -39.85 -20.01 -13.14
N ALA A 994 -38.76 -20.77 -13.25
CA ALA A 994 -38.69 -21.98 -14.06
C ALA A 994 -38.69 -23.21 -13.13
N THR A 995 -39.70 -24.09 -13.27
CA THR A 995 -39.84 -25.29 -12.44
C THR A 995 -39.83 -26.53 -13.33
N SER A 996 -39.04 -27.54 -12.98
CA SER A 996 -38.98 -28.80 -13.74
C SER A 996 -40.24 -29.64 -13.52
N THR A 997 -40.59 -30.48 -14.50
CA THR A 997 -41.60 -31.52 -14.30
C THR A 997 -41.09 -32.59 -13.33
N ALA A 998 -42.01 -33.33 -12.69
CA ALA A 998 -41.64 -34.41 -11.77
C ALA A 998 -40.76 -35.48 -12.49
N ALA A 999 -39.67 -35.90 -11.83
CA ALA A 999 -38.67 -36.86 -12.31
C ALA A 999 -37.62 -36.35 -13.33
N ALA A 1000 -37.40 -35.03 -13.43
CA ALA A 1000 -36.31 -34.46 -14.24
C ALA A 1000 -34.97 -34.44 -13.47
N THR A 1001 -33.87 -34.88 -14.08
CA THR A 1001 -32.51 -34.81 -13.49
C THR A 1001 -31.75 -33.52 -13.83
N THR A 1002 -32.33 -32.65 -14.67
CA THR A 1002 -31.77 -31.34 -15.02
C THR A 1002 -32.86 -30.34 -15.42
N ILE A 1003 -32.58 -29.06 -15.23
CA ILE A 1003 -33.38 -27.93 -15.73
C ILE A 1003 -32.45 -26.84 -16.25
N THR A 1004 -32.78 -26.29 -17.41
CA THR A 1004 -32.10 -25.12 -17.98
C THR A 1004 -33.11 -23.98 -18.13
N ALA A 1005 -32.72 -22.78 -17.73
CA ALA A 1005 -33.52 -21.58 -17.95
C ALA A 1005 -32.64 -20.44 -18.48
N ASP A 1006 -33.24 -19.61 -19.33
CA ASP A 1006 -32.64 -18.34 -19.73
C ASP A 1006 -32.69 -17.39 -18.53
N VAL A 1007 -31.52 -16.99 -18.08
CA VAL A 1007 -31.33 -16.03 -17.00
C VAL A 1007 -31.05 -14.71 -17.66
N LEU A 1008 -32.11 -13.91 -17.77
CA LEU A 1008 -32.05 -12.57 -18.35
C LEU A 1008 -31.49 -11.60 -17.33
N ARG A 1009 -30.61 -10.70 -17.79
CA ARG A 1009 -29.89 -9.76 -16.92
C ARG A 1009 -30.81 -8.77 -16.17
N ASP A 1010 -32.05 -8.60 -16.60
CA ASP A 1010 -32.98 -7.55 -16.17
C ASP A 1010 -34.00 -7.98 -15.10
N ARG A 1011 -34.03 -9.26 -14.72
CA ARG A 1011 -35.04 -9.81 -13.80
C ARG A 1011 -34.50 -10.93 -12.93
N GLU A 1012 -35.11 -11.14 -11.77
CA GLU A 1012 -34.79 -12.28 -10.92
C GLU A 1012 -35.26 -13.57 -11.59
N THR A 1013 -34.41 -14.59 -11.55
CA THR A 1013 -34.73 -15.92 -12.05
C THR A 1013 -34.62 -16.95 -10.93
N VAL A 1014 -35.69 -17.71 -10.70
CA VAL A 1014 -35.72 -18.81 -9.74
C VAL A 1014 -35.81 -20.12 -10.52
N LEU A 1015 -34.79 -20.98 -10.40
CA LEU A 1015 -34.80 -22.32 -10.96
C LEU A 1015 -35.14 -23.33 -9.85
N LYS A 1016 -36.15 -24.15 -10.10
CA LYS A 1016 -36.58 -25.23 -9.20
C LYS A 1016 -36.46 -26.58 -9.91
N LEU A 1017 -35.57 -27.43 -9.43
CA LEU A 1017 -35.37 -28.79 -9.93
C LEU A 1017 -36.00 -29.79 -8.94
N GLN A 1018 -36.98 -30.56 -9.42
CA GLN A 1018 -37.54 -31.69 -8.66
C GLN A 1018 -36.63 -32.91 -8.78
N SER A 1019 -35.63 -33.00 -7.89
CA SER A 1019 -34.60 -34.03 -7.90
C SER A 1019 -35.04 -35.33 -7.18
N SER A 1020 -34.24 -36.38 -7.30
CA SER A 1020 -34.38 -37.64 -6.56
C SER A 1020 -34.27 -37.47 -5.03
N TYR A 1021 -33.71 -36.35 -4.55
CA TYR A 1021 -33.53 -36.01 -3.13
C TYR A 1021 -34.60 -35.02 -2.60
N GLY A 1022 -35.41 -34.42 -3.48
CA GLY A 1022 -36.39 -33.37 -3.18
C GLY A 1022 -36.22 -32.12 -4.05
N GLU A 1023 -37.01 -31.06 -3.81
CA GLU A 1023 -36.89 -29.80 -4.57
C GLU A 1023 -35.55 -29.12 -4.27
N LEU A 1024 -34.78 -28.83 -5.31
CA LEU A 1024 -33.55 -28.04 -5.25
C LEU A 1024 -33.84 -26.68 -5.89
N THR A 1025 -33.55 -25.60 -5.18
CA THR A 1025 -33.86 -24.25 -5.62
C THR A 1025 -32.58 -23.43 -5.77
N LEU A 1026 -32.43 -22.78 -6.91
CA LEU A 1026 -31.40 -21.80 -7.19
C LEU A 1026 -32.06 -20.45 -7.49
N THR A 1027 -31.81 -19.47 -6.64
CA THR A 1027 -32.32 -18.10 -6.84
C THR A 1027 -31.18 -17.22 -7.33
N LEU A 1028 -31.37 -16.67 -8.53
CA LEU A 1028 -30.43 -15.83 -9.26
C LEU A 1028 -31.03 -14.42 -9.34
N PRO A 1029 -30.62 -13.47 -8.47
CA PRO A 1029 -31.09 -12.09 -8.55
C PRO A 1029 -30.80 -11.46 -9.92
N ALA A 1030 -31.57 -10.45 -10.30
CA ALA A 1030 -31.35 -9.71 -11.55
C ALA A 1030 -29.89 -9.21 -11.64
N GLY A 1031 -29.27 -9.42 -12.80
CA GLY A 1031 -27.88 -9.07 -13.07
C GLY A 1031 -26.85 -9.98 -12.39
N THR A 1032 -27.20 -11.24 -12.10
CA THR A 1032 -26.24 -12.26 -11.62
C THR A 1032 -25.07 -12.45 -12.59
N PHE A 1033 -25.33 -12.40 -13.89
CA PHE A 1033 -24.32 -12.43 -14.96
C PHE A 1033 -24.37 -11.11 -15.73
N GLY A 1034 -23.22 -10.67 -16.26
CA GLY A 1034 -23.12 -9.40 -17.00
C GLY A 1034 -23.82 -9.38 -18.36
N GLU A 1035 -24.37 -10.52 -18.77
CA GLU A 1035 -25.13 -10.72 -20.01
C GLU A 1035 -26.14 -11.84 -19.83
N ASP A 1036 -27.08 -11.97 -20.76
CA ASP A 1036 -28.06 -13.06 -20.75
C ASP A 1036 -27.34 -14.40 -20.97
N VAL A 1037 -27.63 -15.37 -20.11
CA VAL A 1037 -27.02 -16.70 -20.12
C VAL A 1037 -28.05 -17.79 -19.85
N ALA A 1038 -27.81 -18.97 -20.40
CA ALA A 1038 -28.62 -20.15 -20.07
C ALA A 1038 -27.93 -20.90 -18.93
N VAL A 1039 -28.54 -20.88 -17.74
CA VAL A 1039 -28.04 -21.59 -16.56
C VAL A 1039 -28.70 -22.96 -16.49
N THR A 1040 -27.88 -23.99 -16.25
CA THR A 1040 -28.32 -25.37 -16.11
C THR A 1040 -28.03 -25.86 -14.69
N LEU A 1041 -29.08 -26.38 -14.04
CA LEU A 1041 -29.05 -27.06 -12.74
C LEU A 1041 -29.25 -28.56 -12.99
N SER A 1042 -28.37 -29.42 -12.47
CA SER A 1042 -28.45 -30.87 -12.67
C SER A 1042 -28.02 -31.67 -11.45
N GLU A 1043 -28.66 -32.81 -11.19
CA GLU A 1043 -28.19 -33.76 -10.18
C GLU A 1043 -26.79 -34.27 -10.55
N ALA A 1044 -25.88 -34.30 -9.57
CA ALA A 1044 -24.48 -34.64 -9.79
C ALA A 1044 -24.01 -35.78 -8.90
N GLN A 1045 -23.10 -36.60 -9.43
CA GLN A 1045 -22.35 -37.56 -8.62
C GLN A 1045 -21.40 -36.79 -7.71
N VAL A 1046 -21.39 -37.12 -6.42
CA VAL A 1046 -20.56 -36.48 -5.39
C VAL A 1046 -19.13 -37.07 -5.44
N PRO A 1047 -18.09 -36.30 -5.82
CA PRO A 1047 -16.73 -36.81 -5.84
C PRO A 1047 -16.22 -37.18 -4.43
N PRO A 1048 -15.37 -38.22 -4.28
CA PRO A 1048 -14.83 -38.61 -2.98
C PRO A 1048 -13.97 -37.50 -2.35
N SER A 1049 -13.98 -37.41 -1.02
CA SER A 1049 -13.20 -36.41 -0.27
C SER A 1049 -11.82 -36.96 0.08
N SER A 1050 -10.78 -36.16 -0.17
CA SER A 1050 -9.43 -36.39 0.35
C SER A 1050 -9.25 -35.89 1.81
N ARG A 1051 -10.25 -35.20 2.36
CA ARG A 1051 -10.28 -34.68 3.74
C ARG A 1051 -11.14 -35.58 4.63
N GLU A 1052 -10.55 -36.15 5.67
CA GLU A 1052 -11.26 -36.97 6.67
C GLU A 1052 -12.26 -36.18 7.52
N THR A 1053 -12.07 -34.87 7.63
CA THR A 1053 -12.96 -33.96 8.37
C THR A 1053 -14.26 -33.64 7.63
N ILE A 1054 -14.41 -34.11 6.39
CA ILE A 1054 -15.59 -33.91 5.56
C ILE A 1054 -16.17 -35.29 5.23
N LYS A 1055 -17.29 -35.63 5.87
CA LYS A 1055 -18.07 -36.82 5.55
C LYS A 1055 -19.15 -36.44 4.52
N LEU A 1056 -19.08 -37.02 3.34
CA LEU A 1056 -19.96 -36.69 2.22
C LEU A 1056 -21.31 -37.40 2.37
N SER A 1057 -22.40 -36.71 2.04
CA SER A 1057 -23.69 -37.35 1.78
C SER A 1057 -23.78 -37.88 0.34
N GLY A 1058 -24.88 -38.55 0.02
CA GLY A 1058 -25.22 -38.89 -1.37
C GLY A 1058 -25.85 -37.75 -2.18
N VAL A 1059 -26.13 -36.59 -1.57
CA VAL A 1059 -26.87 -35.48 -2.21
C VAL A 1059 -25.89 -34.54 -2.92
N GLY A 1060 -25.96 -34.49 -4.25
CA GLY A 1060 -25.08 -33.68 -5.09
C GLY A 1060 -25.82 -32.96 -6.22
N ILE A 1061 -25.37 -31.73 -6.50
CA ILE A 1061 -25.90 -30.88 -7.59
C ILE A 1061 -24.74 -30.22 -8.34
N GLU A 1062 -24.89 -30.03 -9.64
CA GLU A 1062 -23.97 -29.28 -10.49
C GLU A 1062 -24.70 -28.11 -11.13
N ILE A 1063 -24.08 -26.94 -11.06
CA ILE A 1063 -24.57 -25.71 -11.69
C ILE A 1063 -23.56 -25.29 -12.75
N THR A 1064 -24.04 -25.10 -13.98
CA THR A 1064 -23.22 -24.64 -15.12
C THR A 1064 -23.97 -23.58 -15.91
N ASN A 1065 -23.27 -22.87 -16.78
CA ASN A 1065 -23.91 -22.05 -17.80
C ASN A 1065 -23.19 -22.20 -19.14
N ASN A 1066 -23.93 -21.89 -20.21
CA ASN A 1066 -23.46 -22.02 -21.59
C ASN A 1066 -22.28 -21.11 -21.98
N LYS A 1067 -21.89 -20.14 -21.14
CA LYS A 1067 -20.79 -19.20 -21.38
C LYS A 1067 -19.61 -19.36 -20.41
N ASN A 1068 -19.63 -20.36 -19.53
CA ASN A 1068 -18.63 -20.60 -18.48
C ASN A 1068 -18.34 -19.38 -17.58
N LEU A 1069 -19.35 -18.53 -17.35
CA LEU A 1069 -19.22 -17.35 -16.50
C LEU A 1069 -19.39 -17.69 -15.02
N GLN A 1070 -18.67 -17.01 -14.14
CA GLN A 1070 -18.93 -17.06 -12.70
C GLN A 1070 -19.90 -15.93 -12.29
N PRO A 1071 -20.72 -16.12 -11.23
CA PRO A 1071 -21.68 -15.10 -10.80
C PRO A 1071 -20.96 -13.85 -10.27
N GLY A 1072 -21.38 -12.67 -10.72
CA GLY A 1072 -20.86 -11.40 -10.20
C GLY A 1072 -21.50 -10.98 -8.86
N LYS A 1073 -22.55 -11.69 -8.43
CA LYS A 1073 -23.32 -11.46 -7.20
C LYS A 1073 -23.45 -12.74 -6.38
N GLU A 1074 -23.83 -12.58 -5.13
CA GLU A 1074 -24.27 -13.72 -4.29
C GLU A 1074 -25.58 -14.29 -4.82
N ILE A 1075 -25.63 -15.61 -4.90
CA ILE A 1075 -26.80 -16.37 -5.30
C ILE A 1075 -27.14 -17.37 -4.21
N SER A 1076 -28.43 -17.67 -4.04
CA SER A 1076 -28.88 -18.59 -2.99
C SER A 1076 -29.13 -19.97 -3.58
N ILE A 1077 -28.57 -20.99 -2.95
CA ILE A 1077 -28.82 -22.40 -3.26
C ILE A 1077 -29.50 -23.04 -2.05
N THR A 1078 -30.62 -23.72 -2.29
CA THR A 1078 -31.33 -24.51 -1.29
C THR A 1078 -31.41 -25.96 -1.75
N LEU A 1079 -30.89 -26.87 -0.94
CA LEU A 1079 -30.87 -28.30 -1.19
C LEU A 1079 -31.77 -29.04 -0.21
N SER A 1080 -32.73 -29.79 -0.74
CA SER A 1080 -33.52 -30.75 0.05
C SER A 1080 -32.80 -32.09 0.15
N TYR A 1081 -33.05 -32.82 1.24
CA TYR A 1081 -32.55 -34.17 1.42
C TYR A 1081 -33.57 -35.06 2.13
N ARG A 1082 -33.43 -36.38 1.98
CA ARG A 1082 -34.22 -37.37 2.71
C ARG A 1082 -33.36 -38.04 3.78
N GLU A 1083 -34.02 -38.66 4.74
CA GLU A 1083 -33.37 -39.38 5.84
C GLU A 1083 -32.44 -40.49 5.36
N ALA A 1084 -32.79 -41.17 4.25
CA ALA A 1084 -31.94 -42.20 3.65
C ALA A 1084 -30.65 -41.65 3.03
N ASP A 1085 -30.62 -40.38 2.59
CA ASP A 1085 -29.50 -39.78 1.85
C ASP A 1085 -28.33 -39.36 2.76
N ILE A 1086 -28.60 -39.27 4.07
CA ILE A 1086 -27.64 -38.90 5.12
C ILE A 1086 -27.34 -40.06 6.07
N SER A 1087 -27.61 -41.30 5.66
CA SER A 1087 -27.36 -42.50 6.47
C SER A 1087 -25.90 -42.56 6.94
N GLY A 1088 -25.69 -42.55 8.26
CA GLY A 1088 -24.36 -42.52 8.88
C GLY A 1088 -23.78 -41.13 9.16
N LEU A 1089 -24.52 -40.05 8.88
CA LEU A 1089 -24.16 -38.67 9.20
C LEU A 1089 -25.02 -38.12 10.35
N ASP A 1090 -24.48 -37.14 11.09
CA ASP A 1090 -25.20 -36.38 12.11
C ASP A 1090 -25.95 -35.21 11.44
N GLU A 1091 -27.27 -35.32 11.37
CA GLU A 1091 -28.16 -34.32 10.76
C GLU A 1091 -27.96 -32.92 11.35
N ASN A 1092 -27.55 -32.81 12.62
CA ASN A 1092 -27.33 -31.51 13.28
C ASN A 1092 -26.07 -30.78 12.79
N LYS A 1093 -25.19 -31.48 12.06
CA LYS A 1093 -23.87 -30.99 11.64
C LYS A 1093 -23.75 -30.87 10.12
N LEU A 1094 -24.87 -30.91 9.41
CA LEU A 1094 -24.90 -30.79 7.96
C LEU A 1094 -24.65 -29.34 7.51
N VAL A 1095 -23.81 -29.20 6.49
CA VAL A 1095 -23.44 -27.96 5.81
C VAL A 1095 -23.36 -28.22 4.30
N ILE A 1096 -23.41 -27.17 3.48
CA ILE A 1096 -23.13 -27.28 2.05
C ILE A 1096 -21.62 -27.11 1.83
N ALA A 1097 -21.06 -27.86 0.89
CA ALA A 1097 -19.72 -27.67 0.38
C ALA A 1097 -19.72 -27.63 -1.14
N TYR A 1098 -18.77 -26.91 -1.72
CA TYR A 1098 -18.49 -26.93 -3.16
C TYR A 1098 -17.21 -27.68 -3.45
N TYR A 1099 -17.16 -28.34 -4.60
CA TYR A 1099 -15.98 -29.03 -5.08
C TYR A 1099 -15.14 -28.07 -5.93
N ASP A 1100 -13.90 -27.86 -5.54
CA ASP A 1100 -12.93 -27.07 -6.29
C ASP A 1100 -12.23 -28.00 -7.29
N ASN A 1101 -12.51 -27.81 -8.58
CA ASN A 1101 -12.01 -28.66 -9.66
C ASN A 1101 -10.50 -28.45 -9.94
N GLU A 1102 -9.90 -27.34 -9.51
CA GLU A 1102 -8.47 -27.09 -9.69
C GLU A 1102 -7.64 -27.80 -8.62
N THR A 1103 -8.13 -27.75 -7.37
CA THR A 1103 -7.42 -28.36 -6.23
C THR A 1103 -7.92 -29.76 -5.87
N LEU A 1104 -8.97 -30.24 -6.56
CA LEU A 1104 -9.66 -31.53 -6.34
C LEU A 1104 -10.11 -31.73 -4.89
N ARG A 1105 -10.60 -30.66 -4.25
CA ARG A 1105 -10.94 -30.61 -2.81
C ARG A 1105 -12.31 -30.01 -2.54
N TRP A 1106 -12.98 -30.49 -1.49
CA TRP A 1106 -14.21 -29.91 -0.96
C TRP A 1106 -13.94 -28.71 -0.05
N ARG A 1107 -14.70 -27.64 -0.26
CA ARG A 1107 -14.68 -26.41 0.53
C ARG A 1107 -16.06 -26.11 1.08
N VAL A 1108 -16.18 -26.03 2.40
CA VAL A 1108 -17.45 -25.80 3.10
C VAL A 1108 -17.84 -24.34 3.01
N ILE A 1109 -19.15 -24.08 2.87
CA ILE A 1109 -19.73 -22.74 2.90
C ILE A 1109 -20.66 -22.58 4.11
N PRO A 1110 -20.75 -21.37 4.70
CA PRO A 1110 -21.77 -21.08 5.71
C PRO A 1110 -23.15 -21.47 5.19
N SER A 1111 -23.89 -22.23 5.99
CA SER A 1111 -25.17 -22.81 5.60
C SER A 1111 -26.16 -22.76 6.74
N THR A 1112 -27.42 -22.55 6.43
CA THR A 1112 -28.52 -22.57 7.39
C THR A 1112 -29.33 -23.84 7.19
N LEU A 1113 -29.38 -24.68 8.22
CA LEU A 1113 -30.10 -25.94 8.22
C LEU A 1113 -31.52 -25.74 8.80
N ASN A 1114 -32.54 -26.07 8.02
CA ASN A 1114 -33.92 -26.18 8.47
C ASN A 1114 -34.34 -27.67 8.52
N LYS A 1115 -34.39 -28.22 9.73
CA LYS A 1115 -34.67 -29.65 9.97
C LYS A 1115 -36.15 -30.00 9.85
N GLU A 1116 -37.05 -29.04 10.08
CA GLU A 1116 -38.50 -29.29 10.03
C GLU A 1116 -38.95 -29.67 8.61
N ILE A 1117 -38.27 -29.12 7.61
CA ILE A 1117 -38.53 -29.39 6.18
C ILE A 1117 -37.35 -30.06 5.47
N ARG A 1118 -36.30 -30.44 6.22
CA ARG A 1118 -35.06 -31.08 5.71
C ARG A 1118 -34.46 -30.38 4.49
N GLN A 1119 -34.27 -29.07 4.65
CA GLN A 1119 -33.61 -28.22 3.66
C GLN A 1119 -32.38 -27.55 4.25
N ILE A 1120 -31.37 -27.38 3.42
CA ILE A 1120 -30.19 -26.60 3.77
C ILE A 1120 -29.96 -25.52 2.71
N THR A 1121 -29.80 -24.28 3.18
CA THR A 1121 -29.61 -23.12 2.31
C THR A 1121 -28.22 -22.56 2.50
N GLY A 1122 -27.53 -22.28 1.40
CA GLY A 1122 -26.23 -21.63 1.37
C GLY A 1122 -26.23 -20.44 0.41
N ILE A 1123 -25.32 -19.50 0.67
CA ILE A 1123 -25.05 -18.39 -0.23
C ILE A 1123 -23.73 -18.65 -0.94
N ILE A 1124 -23.72 -18.55 -2.27
CA ILE A 1124 -22.56 -18.90 -3.10
C ILE A 1124 -22.23 -17.76 -4.07
N ARG A 1125 -20.96 -17.68 -4.49
CA ARG A 1125 -20.45 -16.72 -5.49
C ARG A 1125 -19.71 -17.43 -6.63
N HIS A 1126 -19.96 -18.72 -6.78
CA HIS A 1126 -19.26 -19.56 -7.74
C HIS A 1126 -20.20 -20.66 -8.20
N LEU A 1127 -20.16 -21.05 -9.47
CA LEU A 1127 -20.87 -22.19 -10.04
C LEU A 1127 -19.91 -23.39 -10.06
N SER A 1128 -20.31 -24.50 -9.44
CA SER A 1128 -19.54 -25.74 -9.41
C SER A 1128 -20.46 -26.92 -9.10
N LYS A 1129 -19.87 -28.05 -8.68
CA LYS A 1129 -20.53 -29.13 -7.98
C LYS A 1129 -20.65 -28.78 -6.50
N PHE A 1130 -21.83 -29.00 -5.93
CA PHE A 1130 -22.14 -28.83 -4.52
C PHE A 1130 -22.67 -30.12 -3.94
N ALA A 1131 -22.41 -30.34 -2.65
CA ALA A 1131 -22.96 -31.46 -1.92
C ALA A 1131 -23.32 -31.06 -0.49
N ILE A 1132 -24.26 -31.79 0.10
CA ILE A 1132 -24.48 -31.75 1.54
C ILE A 1132 -23.40 -32.62 2.19
N VAL A 1133 -22.72 -32.08 3.20
CA VAL A 1133 -21.64 -32.75 3.91
C VAL A 1133 -21.81 -32.56 5.41
N GLN A 1134 -21.23 -33.47 6.19
CA GLN A 1134 -21.04 -33.27 7.63
C GLN A 1134 -19.60 -32.86 7.89
N MET A 1135 -19.42 -31.75 8.64
CA MET A 1135 -18.14 -31.45 9.26
C MET A 1135 -17.94 -32.33 10.49
N ALA A 1136 -16.80 -33.01 10.56
CA ALA A 1136 -16.37 -33.78 11.71
C ALA A 1136 -14.92 -33.41 12.06
N PRO A 1137 -14.57 -33.29 13.35
CA PRO A 1137 -13.19 -33.13 13.76
C PRO A 1137 -12.35 -34.32 13.28
N ALA A 1138 -11.03 -34.12 13.12
CA ALA A 1138 -10.15 -35.20 12.70
C ALA A 1138 -10.12 -36.31 13.76
N SER A 1139 -9.94 -37.56 13.34
CA SER A 1139 -9.86 -38.71 14.25
C SER A 1139 -8.55 -38.76 15.05
N ASP A 1140 -7.50 -38.10 14.55
CA ASP A 1140 -6.20 -37.96 15.23
C ASP A 1140 -5.45 -36.70 14.77
N LEU A 1141 -4.35 -36.36 15.46
CA LEU A 1141 -3.57 -35.14 15.23
C LEU A 1141 -2.49 -35.27 14.13
N SER A 1142 -2.35 -36.42 13.46
CA SER A 1142 -1.24 -36.68 12.52
C SER A 1142 -1.23 -35.70 11.35
N LYS A 1143 -2.40 -35.25 10.90
CA LYS A 1143 -2.60 -34.37 9.73
C LYS A 1143 -2.77 -32.88 10.07
N VAL A 1144 -2.53 -32.48 11.33
CA VAL A 1144 -2.64 -31.06 11.74
C VAL A 1144 -1.55 -30.20 11.11
N PHE A 1145 -1.89 -29.01 10.63
CA PHE A 1145 -0.92 -28.06 10.06
C PHE A 1145 -1.34 -26.61 10.38
N ALA A 1146 -0.42 -25.66 10.18
CA ALA A 1146 -0.67 -24.23 10.43
C ALA A 1146 -0.23 -23.36 9.23
N TYR A 1147 -0.95 -22.27 8.96
CA TYR A 1147 -0.66 -21.33 7.87
C TYR A 1147 -1.24 -19.92 8.15
N PRO A 1148 -0.68 -18.82 7.59
CA PRO A 1148 0.53 -18.78 6.79
C PRO A 1148 1.78 -19.01 7.64
N VAL A 1149 2.80 -19.63 7.06
CA VAL A 1149 4.14 -19.77 7.66
C VAL A 1149 5.16 -19.35 6.57
N PRO A 1150 5.89 -18.23 6.74
CA PRO A 1150 5.94 -17.37 7.93
C PRO A 1150 4.63 -16.59 8.18
N PHE A 1151 4.38 -16.27 9.46
CA PHE A 1151 3.21 -15.52 9.90
C PHE A 1151 3.56 -14.06 10.19
N THR A 1152 2.82 -13.13 9.58
CA THR A 1152 2.95 -11.69 9.83
C THR A 1152 1.67 -11.16 10.47
N PRO A 1153 1.70 -10.79 11.78
CA PRO A 1153 0.50 -10.37 12.51
C PRO A 1153 -0.22 -9.15 11.91
N SER A 1154 0.49 -8.25 11.22
CA SER A 1154 -0.10 -7.08 10.55
C SER A 1154 -0.86 -7.44 9.25
N LEU A 1155 -0.61 -8.62 8.66
CA LEU A 1155 -1.22 -9.07 7.40
C LEU A 1155 -2.41 -10.02 7.60
N GLY A 1156 -2.71 -10.43 8.83
CA GLY A 1156 -3.85 -11.30 9.11
C GLY A 1156 -3.66 -12.20 10.33
N ARG A 1157 -4.13 -13.45 10.23
CA ARG A 1157 -4.13 -14.43 11.33
C ARG A 1157 -3.49 -15.74 10.92
N LEU A 1158 -2.85 -16.41 11.88
CA LEU A 1158 -2.41 -17.79 11.75
C LEU A 1158 -3.60 -18.72 11.98
N THR A 1159 -3.80 -19.69 11.09
CA THR A 1159 -4.85 -20.71 11.14
C THR A 1159 -4.22 -22.08 11.35
N ILE A 1160 -4.78 -22.87 12.27
CA ILE A 1160 -4.40 -24.26 12.57
C ILE A 1160 -5.56 -25.16 12.17
N GLU A 1161 -5.35 -26.19 11.34
CA GLU A 1161 -6.41 -27.06 10.81
C GLU A 1161 -6.23 -28.54 11.18
N ASN A 1162 -7.30 -29.33 10.96
CA ASN A 1162 -7.41 -30.78 11.21
C ASN A 1162 -7.27 -31.16 12.69
N LEU A 1163 -7.77 -30.30 13.59
CA LEU A 1163 -7.75 -30.55 15.03
C LEU A 1163 -8.79 -31.62 15.41
N THR A 1164 -8.49 -32.37 16.46
CA THR A 1164 -9.49 -33.21 17.16
C THR A 1164 -10.38 -32.32 18.02
N ASP A 1165 -11.57 -32.81 18.40
CA ASP A 1165 -12.53 -32.08 19.25
C ASP A 1165 -12.05 -31.79 20.68
N THR A 1166 -10.95 -32.42 21.08
CA THR A 1166 -10.34 -32.33 22.41
C THR A 1166 -8.92 -31.74 22.38
N ALA A 1167 -8.51 -31.15 21.25
CA ALA A 1167 -7.16 -30.59 21.10
C ALA A 1167 -6.98 -29.31 21.95
N GLU A 1168 -5.99 -29.33 22.85
CA GLU A 1168 -5.47 -28.16 23.57
C GLU A 1168 -4.31 -27.54 22.81
N ILE A 1169 -4.34 -26.21 22.61
CA ILE A 1169 -3.37 -25.50 21.78
C ILE A 1169 -2.65 -24.42 22.59
N SER A 1170 -1.32 -24.50 22.61
CA SER A 1170 -0.45 -23.55 23.31
C SER A 1170 0.70 -23.11 22.40
N ILE A 1171 0.96 -21.81 22.33
CA ILE A 1171 2.03 -21.23 21.51
C ILE A 1171 3.16 -20.79 22.43
N TYR A 1172 4.40 -21.16 22.10
CA TYR A 1172 5.62 -20.85 22.82
C TYR A 1172 6.61 -20.12 21.92
N ASN A 1173 7.46 -19.27 22.50
CA ASN A 1173 8.60 -18.69 21.79
C ASN A 1173 9.81 -19.66 21.80
N LEU A 1174 10.91 -19.29 21.13
CA LEU A 1174 12.13 -20.11 21.07
C LEU A 1174 12.75 -20.38 22.46
N ALA A 1175 12.54 -19.49 23.42
CA ALA A 1175 12.99 -19.64 24.81
C ALA A 1175 12.10 -20.60 25.63
N GLY A 1176 10.99 -21.10 25.06
CA GLY A 1176 10.06 -22.00 25.74
C GLY A 1176 9.03 -21.30 26.63
N GLU A 1177 8.91 -19.97 26.54
CA GLU A 1177 7.93 -19.19 27.30
C GLU A 1177 6.55 -19.28 26.64
N LEU A 1178 5.49 -19.44 27.44
CA LEU A 1178 4.12 -19.51 26.94
C LEU A 1178 3.68 -18.11 26.47
N VAL A 1179 3.33 -18.01 25.20
CA VAL A 1179 2.88 -16.77 24.55
C VAL A 1179 1.36 -16.65 24.60
N LYS A 1180 0.64 -17.73 24.26
CA LYS A 1180 -0.82 -17.73 24.19
C LYS A 1180 -1.37 -19.15 24.30
N ARG A 1181 -2.49 -19.33 25.02
CA ARG A 1181 -3.40 -20.48 24.84
C ARG A 1181 -4.57 -20.05 23.96
N LEU A 1182 -4.92 -20.89 22.98
CA LEU A 1182 -6.04 -20.59 22.08
C LEU A 1182 -7.30 -21.30 22.59
N ASP A 1183 -8.36 -20.52 22.76
CA ASP A 1183 -9.71 -21.06 22.95
C ASP A 1183 -10.25 -21.55 21.61
N TYR A 1184 -10.63 -22.83 21.55
CA TYR A 1184 -11.07 -23.51 20.34
C TYR A 1184 -12.54 -23.94 20.46
N GLY A 1185 -13.36 -23.62 19.44
CA GLY A 1185 -14.77 -24.02 19.34
C GLY A 1185 -14.92 -25.34 18.56
N THR A 1186 -15.55 -26.33 19.17
CA THR A 1186 -15.42 -27.78 18.85
C THR A 1186 -16.07 -28.29 17.54
N ALA A 1187 -16.44 -27.43 16.58
CA ALA A 1187 -17.29 -27.85 15.46
C ALA A 1187 -16.58 -28.08 14.11
N ASP A 1188 -15.51 -27.35 13.77
CA ASP A 1188 -14.93 -27.31 12.41
C ASP A 1188 -13.46 -27.77 12.30
N GLY A 1189 -12.84 -28.18 13.40
CA GLY A 1189 -11.43 -28.60 13.48
C GLY A 1189 -10.39 -27.48 13.29
N ARG A 1190 -10.72 -26.20 13.54
CA ARG A 1190 -9.82 -25.05 13.30
C ARG A 1190 -9.61 -24.08 14.46
N ALA A 1191 -8.38 -23.63 14.68
CA ALA A 1191 -8.05 -22.57 15.64
C ALA A 1191 -7.32 -21.40 14.96
N TYR A 1192 -7.44 -20.20 15.55
CA TYR A 1192 -6.88 -18.97 15.00
C TYR A 1192 -6.03 -18.24 16.03
N TRP A 1193 -4.93 -17.63 15.59
CA TRP A 1193 -4.12 -16.74 16.41
C TRP A 1193 -3.84 -15.43 15.65
N ASP A 1194 -4.07 -14.30 16.33
CA ASP A 1194 -3.87 -12.94 15.82
C ASP A 1194 -2.44 -12.41 16.05
N GLY A 1195 -1.55 -13.25 16.59
CA GLY A 1195 -0.18 -12.86 16.89
C GLY A 1195 -0.04 -12.07 18.19
N LYS A 1196 -1.05 -12.03 19.07
CA LYS A 1196 -0.96 -11.34 20.38
C LYS A 1196 -0.83 -12.33 21.53
N ASN A 1197 -0.15 -11.90 22.60
CA ASN A 1197 -0.10 -12.63 23.86
C ASN A 1197 -1.32 -12.32 24.76
N ASP A 1198 -1.41 -12.95 25.94
CA ASP A 1198 -2.52 -12.74 26.89
C ASP A 1198 -2.66 -11.30 27.41
N SER A 1199 -1.59 -10.53 27.40
CA SER A 1199 -1.60 -9.10 27.77
C SER A 1199 -1.96 -8.18 26.60
N GLY A 1200 -2.28 -8.73 25.41
CA GLY A 1200 -2.64 -7.97 24.21
C GLY A 1200 -1.45 -7.42 23.41
N ASN A 1201 -0.22 -7.74 23.80
CA ASN A 1201 0.98 -7.30 23.09
C ASN A 1201 1.29 -8.22 21.90
N THR A 1202 1.67 -7.63 20.76
CA THR A 1202 2.06 -8.37 19.56
C THR A 1202 3.36 -9.16 19.80
N ALA A 1203 3.37 -10.42 19.35
CA ALA A 1203 4.53 -11.29 19.36
C ALA A 1203 5.70 -10.69 18.56
N ALA A 1204 6.91 -10.75 19.12
CA ALA A 1204 8.12 -10.26 18.46
C ALA A 1204 8.52 -11.15 17.27
N SER A 1205 9.27 -10.62 16.31
CA SER A 1205 9.86 -11.41 15.23
C SER A 1205 10.75 -12.52 15.81
N GLY A 1206 10.62 -13.74 15.30
CA GLY A 1206 11.38 -14.88 15.80
C GLY A 1206 10.75 -16.23 15.49
N VAL A 1207 11.35 -17.29 16.04
CA VAL A 1207 10.86 -18.68 15.90
C VAL A 1207 9.93 -19.01 17.06
N TYR A 1208 8.79 -19.62 16.74
CA TYR A 1208 7.76 -20.04 17.68
C TYR A 1208 7.40 -21.51 17.49
N PHE A 1209 6.81 -22.11 18.53
CA PHE A 1209 6.32 -23.47 18.55
C PHE A 1209 4.83 -23.50 18.92
N ILE A 1210 4.01 -24.14 18.09
CA ILE A 1210 2.64 -24.49 18.43
C ILE A 1210 2.67 -25.90 19.02
N ASN A 1211 2.30 -26.03 20.27
CA ASN A 1211 2.04 -27.30 20.91
C ASN A 1211 0.54 -27.63 20.83
N ILE A 1212 0.21 -28.80 20.31
CA ILE A 1212 -1.17 -29.28 20.10
C ILE A 1212 -1.28 -30.64 20.77
N ALA A 1213 -2.05 -30.74 21.85
CA ALA A 1213 -2.20 -31.94 22.65
C ALA A 1213 -3.65 -32.45 22.60
N GLY A 1214 -3.87 -33.70 22.24
CA GLY A 1214 -5.15 -34.40 22.35
C GLY A 1214 -5.10 -35.46 23.45
N GLN A 1215 -6.20 -36.17 23.69
CA GLN A 1215 -6.30 -37.17 24.78
C GLN A 1215 -5.22 -38.27 24.74
N SER A 1216 -4.72 -38.64 23.56
CA SER A 1216 -3.79 -39.77 23.38
C SER A 1216 -2.55 -39.46 22.52
N ALA A 1217 -2.40 -38.22 22.01
CA ALA A 1217 -1.32 -37.84 21.09
C ALA A 1217 -0.95 -36.36 21.22
N LYS A 1218 0.27 -35.99 20.80
CA LYS A 1218 0.80 -34.62 20.79
C LYS A 1218 1.46 -34.32 19.44
N LYS A 1219 1.28 -33.11 18.93
CA LYS A 1219 1.98 -32.58 17.75
C LYS A 1219 2.57 -31.20 18.04
N ILE A 1220 3.78 -30.97 17.55
CA ILE A 1220 4.46 -29.68 17.65
C ILE A 1220 4.74 -29.16 16.25
N ILE A 1221 4.40 -27.90 15.99
CA ILE A 1221 4.68 -27.20 14.73
C ILE A 1221 5.64 -26.04 15.02
N ARG A 1222 6.77 -26.00 14.31
CA ARG A 1222 7.72 -24.88 14.35
C ARG A 1222 7.43 -23.92 13.21
N PHE A 1223 7.38 -22.62 13.49
CA PHE A 1223 7.12 -21.58 12.49
C PHE A 1223 7.81 -20.27 12.84
N ALA A 1224 7.94 -19.36 11.86
CA ALA A 1224 8.49 -18.03 12.08
C ALA A 1224 7.37 -16.98 12.14
N VAL A 1225 7.49 -16.05 13.09
CA VAL A 1225 6.73 -14.80 13.14
C VAL A 1225 7.63 -13.69 12.60
N ILE A 1226 7.12 -12.91 11.64
CA ILE A 1226 7.82 -11.77 11.04
C ILE A 1226 6.94 -10.55 11.25
N ARG A 1227 7.37 -9.65 12.13
CA ARG A 1227 6.68 -8.39 12.41
C ARG A 1227 6.90 -7.37 11.32
#